data_AF-A0A7V3PSJ5-F1
#
_entry.id   AF-A0A7V3PSJ5-F1
#
_cell.length_a   1.000
_cell.length_b   1.000
_cell.length_c   1.000
_cell.angle_alpha   90.00
_cell.angle_beta   90.00
_cell.angle_gamma   90.00
#
_symmetry.space_group_name_H-M   'P 1'
#
loop_
_entity.id
_entity.type
_entity.pdbx_description
1 polymer ?
#
loop_
_entity_poly.entity_id
_entity_poly.type
_entity_poly.pdbx_seq_one_letter_code
_entity_poly.pdbx_strand_id
1 'polypeptide(L)'
;MVAQKFLCSILILCSLTLAETGARYLIITPDTFIPIAQQLAQWKTAKGMLAKIVTTSEAGTDTNQILSYIRNAWNNWEIPPEYVLLLGAPEYIPSQNNYNDNYYGNMTGNYRIEIPVGRLPAHNSRECSTFVTKILAYENPPMDGDTFWFRKGTTIVREDVPPDSYYQKDAQILRGYWQQRNFLLAESLSNLYGDSSRQVDGAAHDGRIFITYRGNGVGTWYSPFNMVYPAGWQNGFKMPVVVSATCATVTLSPGESMYGDQFVRAGSSTTLGGAIAFFGTTRIGTHLSRYRSACYRGFFHALYEEGEYRLGPATMRGRFWVDSIYGDSIRYLEWNLLGDPELNVWVDAPLHPVVQHDSVIPMVEQNLTITVLVADTPFSGAQVCVSMDSTVYHYGQTDAHGRITFTVTPQHPGTLQIVVSGKNLLPYIGSCEVISRDVGCTAILTPNGTVDSSSVIYPVVKLFNYGSRIETYEVYLTIGPDYARVETVQFHQPNTDYEVVFPRWTARPRGNWQVACSTRLIADQNPGNDRYTTNIFIRVRDVAAAKIKAPIGCYYSGTIITPAAYWKNLGNVNATFQAWIIIENPAGERVYIKHQNINSRPPGDSEPEVTFAPCTLNISGKWTVRCSTYYPFDQVPVNNFGNANFTVIPVWLQGWQEVQPMPAAPSGRPVSDGGWLATLEEYHLIYAAKGNKTGDFYAYDPLADTWIVLTPIPEGSERSFPRKGATAIADGKEGIYAVKGNNTLGFWFYDVTLNLWRQLPDIPAGISGKKVKGGSDLVYVNENDTGYVYLLKGYGLEFYRFNTITGNWQPLPDAPTGIKGKWDRGSWLVYDNEHTIYAHKAKYHELWAFDIVTHQWSETALPGMPVSSTKTGKNKKSKDGGSGVFYNGSIYALKGGNTCEFWKFNPGSGSWIELDTISQIGSSGKKKRVKGGGDIVHFGGGIFFILKGNKTLELWRYVASQQLLDANAPVRNCPTELLTCHQPQADINIPRCLISDGEINIVVTNPTPVQIKIYDSAGRIVLTSHQQITSANSIKLPVTQLSPGVYLVCIQGENKSTTQKIVIMRQ
;
A
#
# COMPACT_ATOMS: atom_id res chain seq x y z
N MET A 1 8.08 -50.75 24.43
CA MET A 1 8.55 -50.14 25.71
C MET A 1 8.85 -48.63 25.61
N VAL A 2 9.31 -48.10 24.46
CA VAL A 2 9.52 -46.65 24.27
C VAL A 2 8.21 -45.87 24.02
N ALA A 3 7.23 -46.47 23.36
CA ALA A 3 5.88 -45.88 23.15
C ALA A 3 5.08 -45.68 24.45
N GLN A 4 5.37 -46.45 25.50
CA GLN A 4 4.62 -46.44 26.76
C GLN A 4 5.03 -45.29 27.70
N LYS A 5 6.24 -44.74 27.54
CA LYS A 5 6.74 -43.62 28.35
C LYS A 5 6.26 -42.24 27.86
N PHE A 6 5.94 -42.10 26.57
CA PHE A 6 5.39 -40.86 26.01
C PHE A 6 3.87 -40.72 26.25
N LEU A 7 3.14 -41.84 26.41
CA LEU A 7 1.71 -41.85 26.80
C LEU A 7 1.45 -41.20 28.17
N CYS A 8 2.39 -41.33 29.12
CA CYS A 8 2.16 -40.92 30.51
C CYS A 8 2.00 -39.41 30.71
N SER A 9 2.57 -38.54 29.87
CA SER A 9 2.60 -37.09 30.15
C SER A 9 1.34 -36.35 29.67
N ILE A 10 0.70 -36.81 28.59
CA ILE A 10 -0.45 -36.16 27.95
C ILE A 10 -1.78 -36.60 28.60
N LEU A 11 -1.85 -37.84 29.11
CA LEU A 11 -3.01 -38.39 29.81
C LEU A 11 -3.21 -37.84 31.24
N ILE A 12 -2.18 -37.20 31.83
CA ILE A 12 -2.26 -36.61 33.18
C ILE A 12 -3.29 -35.46 33.22
N LEU A 13 -3.33 -34.61 32.18
CA LEU A 13 -4.24 -33.45 32.11
C LEU A 13 -5.69 -33.84 31.78
N CYS A 14 -5.89 -34.87 30.95
CA CYS A 14 -7.20 -35.40 30.57
C CYS A 14 -7.99 -35.93 31.78
N SER A 15 -7.36 -36.75 32.63
CA SER A 15 -8.02 -37.36 33.79
C SER A 15 -8.19 -36.41 34.98
N LEU A 16 -7.35 -35.38 35.11
CA LEU A 16 -7.39 -34.46 36.26
C LEU A 16 -8.42 -33.34 36.10
N THR A 17 -8.74 -32.91 34.87
CA THR A 17 -9.63 -31.76 34.62
C THR A 17 -11.05 -32.17 34.19
N LEU A 18 -11.21 -33.24 33.39
CA LEU A 18 -12.53 -33.73 32.96
C LEU A 18 -13.27 -34.51 34.05
N ALA A 19 -12.58 -34.94 35.11
CA ALA A 19 -13.19 -35.64 36.25
C ALA A 19 -13.75 -34.70 37.34
N GLU A 20 -13.72 -33.38 37.13
CA GLU A 20 -14.36 -32.43 38.04
C GLU A 20 -15.89 -32.47 37.95
N THR A 21 -16.47 -32.90 36.82
CA THR A 21 -17.93 -32.98 36.61
C THR A 21 -18.54 -34.35 36.97
N GLY A 22 -17.73 -35.40 37.14
CA GLY A 22 -18.18 -36.74 37.53
C GLY A 22 -17.30 -37.87 36.98
N ALA A 23 -17.70 -39.13 37.16
CA ALA A 23 -17.01 -40.30 36.61
C ALA A 23 -17.90 -41.55 36.63
N ARG A 24 -17.77 -42.41 35.62
CA ARG A 24 -18.45 -43.71 35.52
C ARG A 24 -17.74 -44.81 36.31
N TYR A 25 -16.43 -44.69 36.53
CA TYR A 25 -15.61 -45.65 37.27
C TYR A 25 -14.89 -44.99 38.45
N LEU A 26 -15.37 -45.25 39.66
CA LEU A 26 -14.86 -44.63 40.87
C LEU A 26 -13.86 -45.55 41.58
N ILE A 27 -12.62 -45.09 41.73
CA ILE A 27 -11.54 -45.80 42.41
C ILE A 27 -11.34 -45.15 43.78
N ILE A 28 -11.64 -45.87 44.85
CA ILE A 28 -11.32 -45.45 46.21
C ILE A 28 -10.03 -46.13 46.64
N THR A 29 -9.02 -45.36 47.02
CA THR A 29 -7.66 -45.86 47.27
C THR A 29 -6.94 -45.06 48.36
N PRO A 30 -5.97 -45.63 49.08
CA PRO A 30 -5.06 -44.85 49.92
C PRO A 30 -4.24 -43.86 49.11
N ASP A 31 -3.90 -42.72 49.71
CA ASP A 31 -3.11 -41.65 49.08
C ASP A 31 -1.75 -42.16 48.55
N THR A 32 -1.16 -43.16 49.21
CA THR A 32 0.12 -43.78 48.83
C THR A 32 0.06 -44.59 47.53
N PHE A 33 -1.14 -44.96 47.06
CA PHE A 33 -1.32 -45.78 45.86
C PHE A 33 -1.66 -44.97 44.61
N ILE A 34 -1.88 -43.65 44.73
CA ILE A 34 -2.27 -42.78 43.61
C ILE A 34 -1.38 -42.97 42.37
N PRO A 35 -0.03 -42.97 42.45
CA PRO A 35 0.81 -43.06 41.24
C PRO A 35 0.61 -44.36 40.45
N ILE A 36 0.14 -45.42 41.12
CA ILE A 36 -0.13 -46.73 40.52
C ILE A 36 -1.58 -46.78 40.03
N ALA A 37 -2.53 -46.31 40.85
CA ALA A 37 -3.94 -46.22 40.51
C ALA A 37 -4.18 -45.37 39.25
N GLN A 38 -3.36 -44.33 39.04
CA GLN A 38 -3.37 -43.49 37.83
C GLN A 38 -3.23 -44.30 36.54
N GLN A 39 -2.40 -45.35 36.51
CA GLN A 39 -2.21 -46.16 35.31
C GLN A 39 -3.51 -46.91 34.93
N LEU A 40 -4.23 -47.42 35.95
CA LEU A 40 -5.53 -48.06 35.74
C LEU A 40 -6.59 -47.04 35.30
N ALA A 41 -6.68 -45.91 35.99
CA ALA A 41 -7.64 -44.85 35.66
C ALA A 41 -7.43 -44.33 34.24
N GLN A 42 -6.18 -44.13 33.81
CA GLN A 42 -5.83 -43.70 32.45
C GLN A 42 -6.29 -44.72 31.41
N TRP A 43 -6.03 -46.02 31.65
CA TRP A 43 -6.50 -47.06 30.73
C TRP A 43 -8.03 -47.11 30.65
N LYS A 44 -8.74 -47.06 31.78
CA LYS A 44 -10.21 -47.04 31.82
C LYS A 44 -10.78 -45.82 31.08
N THR A 45 -10.26 -44.63 31.36
CA THR A 45 -10.66 -43.41 30.66
C THR A 45 -10.36 -43.50 29.16
N ALA A 46 -9.19 -43.99 28.77
CA ALA A 46 -8.82 -44.13 27.35
C ALA A 46 -9.76 -45.06 26.58
N LYS A 47 -10.32 -46.11 27.19
CA LYS A 47 -11.32 -47.01 26.56
C LYS A 47 -12.77 -46.51 26.68
N GLY A 48 -12.99 -45.26 27.10
CA GLY A 48 -14.32 -44.64 27.21
C GLY A 48 -15.03 -44.87 28.54
N MET A 49 -14.33 -45.39 29.55
CA MET A 49 -14.83 -45.56 30.92
C MET A 49 -14.21 -44.47 31.81
N LEU A 50 -14.81 -43.28 31.80
CA LEU A 50 -14.29 -42.12 32.53
C LEU A 50 -14.08 -42.45 34.01
N ALA A 51 -12.81 -42.50 34.43
CA ALA A 51 -12.40 -42.93 35.76
C ALA A 51 -11.95 -41.78 36.63
N LYS A 52 -12.30 -41.83 37.92
CA LYS A 52 -11.85 -40.88 38.95
C LYS A 52 -11.25 -41.60 40.14
N ILE A 53 -10.11 -41.11 40.60
CA ILE A 53 -9.44 -41.59 41.81
C ILE A 53 -9.83 -40.68 42.95
N VAL A 54 -10.30 -41.27 44.04
CA VAL A 54 -10.66 -40.59 45.28
C VAL A 54 -9.87 -41.24 46.40
N THR A 55 -9.17 -40.41 47.17
CA THR A 55 -8.31 -40.95 48.22
C THR A 55 -9.11 -41.22 49.49
N THR A 56 -8.60 -42.09 50.37
CA THR A 56 -9.17 -42.25 51.73
C THR A 56 -9.11 -40.96 52.55
N SER A 57 -8.19 -40.04 52.22
CA SER A 57 -8.18 -38.70 52.83
C SER A 57 -9.32 -37.80 52.36
N GLU A 58 -9.91 -38.08 51.19
CA GLU A 58 -11.06 -37.36 50.62
C GLU A 58 -12.40 -38.05 50.95
N ALA A 59 -12.51 -39.37 50.71
CA ALA A 59 -13.73 -40.14 50.97
C ALA A 59 -13.94 -40.48 52.45
N GLY A 60 -12.91 -40.33 53.29
CA GLY A 60 -12.88 -40.78 54.68
C GLY A 60 -12.32 -42.19 54.85
N THR A 61 -12.15 -42.59 56.11
CA THR A 61 -11.48 -43.84 56.52
C THR A 61 -12.40 -44.83 57.23
N ASP A 62 -13.65 -44.46 57.49
CA ASP A 62 -14.68 -45.37 58.02
C ASP A 62 -15.76 -45.71 56.99
N THR A 63 -16.53 -46.78 57.25
CA THR A 63 -17.51 -47.32 56.29
C THR A 63 -18.64 -46.35 55.98
N ASN A 64 -19.05 -45.50 56.91
CA ASN A 64 -20.15 -44.56 56.71
C ASN A 64 -19.70 -43.34 55.90
N GLN A 65 -18.50 -42.83 56.16
CA GLN A 65 -17.92 -41.73 55.37
C GLN A 65 -17.78 -42.13 53.90
N ILE A 66 -17.17 -43.29 53.65
CA ILE A 66 -16.93 -43.80 52.30
C ILE A 66 -18.26 -44.03 51.55
N LEU A 67 -19.25 -44.68 52.19
CA LEU A 67 -20.58 -44.85 51.58
C LEU A 67 -21.28 -43.52 51.32
N SER A 68 -21.18 -42.57 52.25
CA SER A 68 -21.78 -41.23 52.10
C SER A 68 -21.16 -40.48 50.92
N TYR A 69 -19.85 -40.60 50.72
CA TYR A 69 -19.16 -40.06 49.55
C TYR A 69 -19.71 -40.69 48.26
N ILE A 70 -19.77 -42.03 48.17
CA ILE A 70 -20.26 -42.72 46.97
C ILE A 70 -21.72 -42.33 46.67
N ARG A 71 -22.59 -42.27 47.69
CA ARG A 71 -23.98 -41.81 47.52
C ARG A 71 -24.06 -40.36 47.10
N ASN A 72 -23.20 -39.49 47.62
CA ASN A 72 -23.15 -38.10 47.17
C ASN A 72 -22.77 -38.01 45.70
N ALA A 73 -21.74 -38.75 45.28
CA ALA A 73 -21.31 -38.85 43.89
C ALA A 73 -22.43 -39.36 42.98
N TRP A 74 -23.11 -40.44 43.37
CA TRP A 74 -24.21 -41.03 42.61
C TRP A 74 -25.43 -40.11 42.48
N ASN A 75 -25.77 -39.33 43.51
CA ASN A 75 -26.95 -38.45 43.46
C ASN A 75 -26.68 -37.09 42.81
N ASN A 76 -25.44 -36.58 42.85
CA ASN A 76 -25.18 -35.17 42.57
C ASN A 76 -24.13 -34.90 41.49
N TRP A 77 -23.33 -35.88 41.06
CA TRP A 77 -22.41 -35.66 39.94
C TRP A 77 -23.18 -35.63 38.62
N GLU A 78 -22.69 -34.85 37.66
CA GLU A 78 -23.25 -34.81 36.31
C GLU A 78 -23.12 -36.19 35.64
N ILE A 79 -22.00 -36.87 35.89
CA ILE A 79 -21.76 -38.25 35.48
C ILE A 79 -21.67 -39.12 36.75
N PRO A 80 -22.73 -39.87 37.11
CA PRO A 80 -22.72 -40.72 38.30
C PRO A 80 -21.89 -42.00 38.09
N PRO A 81 -21.29 -42.56 39.16
CA PRO A 81 -20.55 -43.82 39.10
C PRO A 81 -21.45 -45.01 38.73
N GLU A 82 -20.97 -45.81 37.78
CA GLU A 82 -21.51 -47.11 37.38
C GLU A 82 -20.75 -48.28 38.00
N TYR A 83 -19.54 -48.05 38.52
CA TYR A 83 -18.68 -49.05 39.15
C TYR A 83 -17.90 -48.43 40.30
N VAL A 84 -17.68 -49.21 41.37
CA VAL A 84 -16.81 -48.83 42.49
C VAL A 84 -15.71 -49.87 42.68
N LEU A 85 -14.46 -49.44 42.53
CA LEU A 85 -13.27 -50.21 42.84
C LEU A 85 -12.69 -49.77 44.19
N LEU A 86 -12.58 -50.70 45.13
CA LEU A 86 -11.84 -50.52 46.38
C LEU A 86 -10.39 -51.01 46.16
N LEU A 87 -9.48 -50.09 45.88
CA LEU A 87 -8.07 -50.39 45.68
C LEU A 87 -7.30 -50.26 47.00
N GLY A 88 -7.32 -51.33 47.78
CA GLY A 88 -6.67 -51.40 49.08
C GLY A 88 -7.20 -52.57 49.90
N ALA A 89 -6.34 -53.10 50.77
CA ALA A 89 -6.72 -54.11 51.75
C ALA A 89 -7.66 -53.53 52.83
N PRO A 90 -8.37 -54.40 53.60
CA PRO A 90 -9.36 -53.95 54.58
C PRO A 90 -8.83 -53.04 55.70
N GLU A 91 -7.53 -53.05 56.02
CA GLU A 91 -6.94 -52.10 56.97
C GLU A 91 -6.86 -50.66 56.46
N TYR A 92 -6.94 -50.47 55.14
CA TYR A 92 -6.96 -49.16 54.50
C TYR A 92 -8.37 -48.69 54.16
N ILE A 93 -9.18 -49.61 53.64
CA ILE A 93 -10.56 -49.35 53.23
C ILE A 93 -11.42 -50.41 53.93
N PRO A 94 -12.05 -50.10 55.08
CA PRO A 94 -12.77 -51.10 55.85
C PRO A 94 -13.93 -51.71 55.05
N SER A 95 -14.45 -52.85 55.48
CA SER A 95 -15.68 -53.43 54.95
C SER A 95 -16.77 -53.40 56.02
N GLN A 96 -18.04 -53.46 55.63
CA GLN A 96 -19.11 -53.46 56.62
C GLN A 96 -19.07 -54.75 57.44
N ASN A 97 -18.86 -54.61 58.75
CA ASN A 97 -18.75 -55.70 59.73
C ASN A 97 -17.68 -56.76 59.38
N ASN A 98 -16.63 -56.40 58.63
CA ASN A 98 -15.53 -57.29 58.19
C ASN A 98 -15.94 -58.40 57.19
N TYR A 99 -17.10 -58.34 56.55
CA TYR A 99 -17.54 -59.39 55.61
C TYR A 99 -18.35 -58.91 54.40
N ASN A 100 -18.57 -57.61 54.22
CA ASN A 100 -19.47 -57.12 53.17
C ASN A 100 -18.99 -55.79 52.54
N ASP A 101 -18.36 -55.89 51.36
CA ASP A 101 -18.04 -54.72 50.54
C ASP A 101 -19.23 -54.24 49.71
N ASN A 102 -20.22 -55.10 49.44
CA ASN A 102 -21.44 -54.72 48.72
C ASN A 102 -22.21 -53.60 49.44
N TYR A 103 -21.93 -53.36 50.73
CA TYR A 103 -22.42 -52.19 51.45
C TYR A 103 -22.19 -50.88 50.68
N TYR A 104 -21.05 -50.76 50.01
CA TYR A 104 -20.69 -49.58 49.23
C TYR A 104 -21.44 -49.43 47.90
N GLY A 105 -22.11 -50.48 47.44
CA GLY A 105 -22.94 -50.47 46.24
C GLY A 105 -24.42 -50.16 46.50
N ASN A 106 -24.83 -50.05 47.76
CA ASN A 106 -26.22 -49.85 48.19
C ASN A 106 -26.56 -48.35 48.25
N MET A 107 -27.17 -47.83 47.20
CA MET A 107 -27.52 -46.42 47.06
C MET A 107 -28.87 -46.10 47.73
N THR A 108 -29.79 -47.05 47.75
CA THR A 108 -31.19 -46.82 48.18
C THR A 108 -31.50 -47.19 49.63
N GLY A 109 -30.56 -47.86 50.32
CA GLY A 109 -30.69 -48.25 51.73
C GLY A 109 -31.41 -49.58 51.97
N ASN A 110 -31.79 -50.32 50.92
CA ASN A 110 -32.63 -51.52 51.01
C ASN A 110 -31.86 -52.85 50.90
N TYR A 111 -30.57 -52.86 51.25
CA TYR A 111 -29.56 -53.94 51.09
C TYR A 111 -29.23 -54.39 49.66
N ARG A 112 -30.09 -54.11 48.66
CA ARG A 112 -29.76 -54.37 47.26
C ARG A 112 -28.73 -53.35 46.80
N ILE A 113 -27.84 -53.79 45.94
CA ILE A 113 -26.85 -52.88 45.36
C ILE A 113 -27.30 -52.42 43.99
N GLU A 114 -27.11 -51.14 43.72
CA GLU A 114 -27.32 -50.51 42.41
C GLU A 114 -26.00 -50.39 41.65
N ILE A 115 -24.87 -50.32 42.37
CA ILE A 115 -23.54 -50.22 41.79
C ILE A 115 -22.73 -51.49 42.11
N PRO A 116 -22.14 -52.17 41.11
CA PRO A 116 -21.23 -53.28 41.34
C PRO A 116 -19.94 -52.81 42.03
N VAL A 117 -19.54 -53.55 43.07
CA VAL A 117 -18.33 -53.29 43.85
C VAL A 117 -17.33 -54.42 43.67
N GLY A 118 -16.06 -54.07 43.46
CA GLY A 118 -14.94 -55.01 43.50
C GLY A 118 -13.79 -54.47 44.33
N ARG A 119 -12.97 -55.37 44.88
CA ARG A 119 -11.80 -55.02 45.71
C ARG A 119 -10.51 -55.58 45.13
N LEU A 120 -9.47 -54.76 45.11
CA LEU A 120 -8.08 -55.20 44.92
C LEU A 120 -7.37 -55.09 46.27
N PRO A 121 -7.27 -56.19 47.04
CA PRO A 121 -6.83 -56.15 48.44
C PRO A 121 -5.30 -56.03 48.54
N ALA A 122 -4.77 -54.87 48.16
CA ALA A 122 -3.35 -54.56 48.23
C ALA A 122 -2.96 -54.03 49.62
N HIS A 123 -1.99 -54.68 50.26
CA HIS A 123 -1.41 -54.23 51.53
C HIS A 123 -0.26 -53.22 51.36
N ASN A 124 0.26 -53.08 50.14
CA ASN A 124 1.39 -52.21 49.84
C ASN A 124 1.44 -51.89 48.33
N SER A 125 2.32 -50.94 47.97
CA SER A 125 2.46 -50.48 46.59
C SER A 125 2.92 -51.58 45.61
N ARG A 126 3.65 -52.61 46.06
CA ARG A 126 4.08 -53.72 45.19
C ARG A 126 2.89 -54.60 44.79
N GLU A 127 2.03 -54.94 45.75
CA GLU A 127 0.80 -55.67 45.47
C GLU A 127 -0.17 -54.85 44.61
N CYS A 128 -0.33 -53.56 44.92
CA CYS A 128 -1.12 -52.63 44.11
C CYS A 128 -0.64 -52.61 42.65
N SER A 129 0.68 -52.50 42.43
CA SER A 129 1.27 -52.57 41.09
C SER A 129 1.02 -53.92 40.41
N THR A 130 1.03 -55.02 41.16
CA THR A 130 0.73 -56.35 40.62
C THR A 130 -0.70 -56.43 40.11
N PHE A 131 -1.69 -56.00 40.91
CA PHE A 131 -3.10 -55.98 40.49
C PHE A 131 -3.34 -55.13 39.25
N VAL A 132 -2.83 -53.89 39.24
CA VAL A 132 -3.00 -52.99 38.09
C VAL A 132 -2.35 -53.59 36.84
N THR A 133 -1.14 -54.12 36.94
CA THR A 133 -0.45 -54.72 35.78
C THR A 133 -1.21 -55.95 35.25
N LYS A 134 -1.77 -56.78 36.12
CA LYS A 134 -2.62 -57.92 35.72
C LYS A 134 -3.83 -57.46 34.91
N ILE A 135 -4.54 -56.43 35.36
CA ILE A 135 -5.72 -55.89 34.67
C ILE A 135 -5.34 -55.34 33.31
N LEU A 136 -4.28 -54.53 33.24
CA LEU A 136 -3.78 -53.98 31.97
C LEU A 136 -3.40 -55.09 30.97
N ALA A 137 -2.73 -56.14 31.44
CA ALA A 137 -2.34 -57.27 30.59
C ALA A 137 -3.53 -58.13 30.15
N TYR A 138 -4.56 -58.27 31.00
CA TYR A 138 -5.75 -59.06 30.69
C TYR A 138 -6.70 -58.34 29.73
N GLU A 139 -6.88 -57.02 29.89
CA GLU A 139 -7.73 -56.22 29.01
C GLU A 139 -7.05 -55.82 27.70
N ASN A 140 -5.71 -55.87 27.65
CA ASN A 140 -4.91 -55.65 26.44
C ASN A 140 -3.89 -56.79 26.25
N PRO A 141 -4.36 -58.02 25.94
CA PRO A 141 -3.48 -59.17 25.75
C PRO A 141 -2.63 -59.00 24.48
N PRO A 142 -1.42 -59.58 24.41
CA PRO A 142 -0.57 -59.52 23.23
C PRO A 142 -1.26 -60.11 21.99
N MET A 143 -1.22 -59.39 20.85
CA MET A 143 -1.86 -59.81 19.60
C MET A 143 -1.36 -61.17 19.07
N ASP A 144 -0.07 -61.47 19.24
CA ASP A 144 0.56 -62.73 18.82
C ASP A 144 0.57 -63.80 19.93
N GLY A 145 -0.11 -63.54 21.05
CA GLY A 145 -0.20 -64.46 22.17
C GLY A 145 -1.10 -65.66 21.87
N ASP A 146 -0.93 -66.75 22.61
CA ASP A 146 -1.90 -67.84 22.63
C ASP A 146 -3.25 -67.30 23.10
N THR A 147 -4.25 -67.27 22.21
CA THR A 147 -5.64 -66.86 22.48
C THR A 147 -6.56 -68.04 22.76
N PHE A 148 -6.07 -69.29 22.69
CA PHE A 148 -6.90 -70.48 22.85
C PHE A 148 -7.39 -70.67 24.29
N TRP A 149 -6.66 -70.15 25.29
CA TRP A 149 -7.04 -70.26 26.69
C TRP A 149 -8.35 -69.54 27.03
N PHE A 150 -8.78 -68.55 26.24
CA PHE A 150 -10.10 -67.90 26.39
C PHE A 150 -11.26 -68.89 26.17
N ARG A 151 -11.01 -70.01 25.47
CA ARG A 151 -11.97 -71.09 25.20
C ARG A 151 -11.66 -72.37 25.98
N LYS A 152 -10.94 -72.28 27.11
CA LYS A 152 -10.68 -73.41 28.02
C LYS A 152 -11.23 -73.11 29.41
N GLY A 153 -12.17 -73.92 29.90
CA GLY A 153 -12.77 -73.80 31.22
C GLY A 153 -12.68 -75.09 32.03
N THR A 154 -12.53 -74.95 33.35
CA THR A 154 -12.41 -76.07 34.29
C THR A 154 -13.42 -75.91 35.44
N THR A 155 -14.30 -76.89 35.61
CA THR A 155 -15.12 -77.01 36.83
C THR A 155 -14.48 -78.01 37.79
N ILE A 156 -14.65 -77.80 39.08
CA ILE A 156 -14.16 -78.67 40.15
C ILE A 156 -15.35 -79.02 41.02
N VAL A 157 -15.61 -80.32 41.20
CA VAL A 157 -16.66 -80.83 42.07
C VAL A 157 -16.07 -81.75 43.14
N ARG A 158 -16.12 -81.29 44.38
CA ARG A 158 -15.92 -82.15 45.55
C ARG A 158 -17.28 -82.61 46.03
N GLU A 159 -17.63 -83.85 45.70
CA GLU A 159 -18.90 -84.45 46.08
C GLU A 159 -18.91 -84.84 47.56
N ASP A 160 -20.08 -84.64 48.20
CA ASP A 160 -20.36 -85.09 49.57
C ASP A 160 -20.78 -86.57 49.60
N VAL A 161 -20.78 -87.15 50.80
CA VAL A 161 -21.37 -88.47 51.06
C VAL A 161 -22.46 -88.30 52.12
N PRO A 162 -23.76 -88.38 51.75
CA PRO A 162 -24.30 -88.58 50.39
C PRO A 162 -24.11 -87.36 49.47
N PRO A 163 -24.18 -87.54 48.14
CA PRO A 163 -24.02 -86.45 47.16
C PRO A 163 -24.98 -85.27 47.36
N ASP A 164 -24.47 -84.04 47.18
CA ASP A 164 -25.31 -82.84 47.20
C ASP A 164 -26.00 -82.67 45.84
N SER A 165 -27.28 -82.32 45.86
CA SER A 165 -28.09 -82.27 44.64
C SER A 165 -27.74 -81.13 43.67
N TYR A 166 -26.87 -80.20 44.05
CA TYR A 166 -26.51 -79.01 43.26
C TYR A 166 -25.11 -79.07 42.65
N TYR A 167 -24.11 -79.66 43.33
CA TYR A 167 -22.70 -79.49 42.95
C TYR A 167 -22.38 -79.97 41.52
N GLN A 168 -22.75 -81.21 41.18
CA GLN A 168 -22.54 -81.74 39.83
C GLN A 168 -23.40 -81.02 38.79
N LYS A 169 -24.64 -80.66 39.13
CA LYS A 169 -25.56 -79.98 38.20
C LYS A 169 -25.05 -78.59 37.82
N ASP A 170 -24.48 -77.86 38.77
CA ASP A 170 -23.91 -76.53 38.53
C ASP A 170 -22.73 -76.61 37.55
N ALA A 171 -21.83 -77.57 37.77
CA ALA A 171 -20.72 -77.83 36.86
C ALA A 171 -21.21 -78.27 35.47
N GLN A 172 -22.22 -79.14 35.38
CA GLN A 172 -22.81 -79.57 34.12
C GLN A 172 -23.45 -78.42 33.33
N ILE A 173 -24.18 -77.51 34.00
CA ILE A 173 -24.81 -76.36 33.35
C ILE A 173 -23.75 -75.44 32.73
N LEU A 174 -22.72 -75.08 33.49
CA LEU A 174 -21.65 -74.22 32.98
C LEU A 174 -20.91 -74.86 31.81
N ARG A 175 -20.58 -76.15 31.94
CA ARG A 175 -19.97 -76.91 30.83
C ARG A 175 -20.89 -76.99 29.61
N GLY A 176 -22.21 -77.05 29.81
CA GLY A 176 -23.20 -76.95 28.74
C GLY A 176 -23.08 -75.66 27.95
N TYR A 177 -22.94 -74.50 28.63
CA TYR A 177 -22.72 -73.22 27.95
C TYR A 177 -21.42 -73.21 27.14
N TRP A 178 -20.35 -73.79 27.67
CA TRP A 178 -19.05 -73.91 26.99
C TRP A 178 -19.12 -74.82 25.77
N GLN A 179 -19.80 -75.97 25.89
CA GLN A 179 -20.00 -76.91 24.78
C GLN A 179 -20.83 -76.28 23.66
N GLN A 180 -21.92 -75.56 23.99
CA GLN A 180 -22.75 -74.85 23.02
C GLN A 180 -21.97 -73.78 22.24
N ARG A 181 -20.92 -73.21 22.84
CA ARG A 181 -20.03 -72.20 22.24
C ARG A 181 -18.72 -72.80 21.73
N ASN A 182 -18.68 -74.12 21.57
CA ASN A 182 -17.53 -74.86 21.05
C ASN A 182 -16.22 -74.56 21.80
N PHE A 183 -16.23 -74.42 23.12
CA PHE A 183 -14.99 -74.28 23.87
C PHE A 183 -14.03 -75.44 23.56
N LEU A 184 -12.75 -75.13 23.42
CA LEU A 184 -11.69 -76.10 23.13
C LEU A 184 -11.52 -77.11 24.26
N LEU A 185 -11.81 -76.68 25.49
CA LEU A 185 -11.83 -77.55 26.66
C LEU A 185 -12.94 -77.12 27.62
N ALA A 186 -13.81 -78.07 27.97
CA ALA A 186 -14.86 -77.94 28.96
C ALA A 186 -14.78 -79.14 29.93
N GLU A 187 -13.78 -79.13 30.80
CA GLU A 187 -13.47 -80.24 31.71
C GLU A 187 -14.14 -80.08 33.07
N SER A 188 -14.32 -81.21 33.78
CA SER A 188 -14.77 -81.23 35.17
C SER A 188 -13.89 -82.17 35.99
N LEU A 189 -13.08 -81.59 36.88
CA LEU A 189 -12.31 -82.33 37.86
C LEU A 189 -13.20 -82.73 39.03
N SER A 190 -13.08 -83.96 39.52
CA SER A 190 -13.87 -84.43 40.66
C SER A 190 -13.12 -85.39 41.56
N ASN A 191 -13.36 -85.28 42.87
CA ASN A 191 -12.82 -86.22 43.86
C ASN A 191 -13.28 -87.66 43.59
N LEU A 192 -14.48 -87.85 43.00
CA LEU A 192 -14.99 -89.17 42.62
C LEU A 192 -14.17 -89.82 41.50
N TYR A 193 -13.50 -89.03 40.67
CA TYR A 193 -12.63 -89.50 39.60
C TYR A 193 -11.15 -89.56 40.00
N GLY A 194 -10.84 -89.32 41.28
CA GLY A 194 -9.47 -89.30 41.79
C GLY A 194 -8.70 -88.02 41.52
N ASP A 195 -9.37 -86.97 41.04
CA ASP A 195 -8.73 -85.67 40.85
C ASP A 195 -8.41 -85.00 42.18
N SER A 196 -7.36 -84.19 42.18
CA SER A 196 -6.82 -83.50 43.35
C SER A 196 -6.33 -82.10 42.98
N SER A 197 -5.78 -81.38 43.95
CA SER A 197 -5.11 -80.09 43.71
C SER A 197 -4.10 -80.12 42.56
N ARG A 198 -3.42 -81.25 42.32
CA ARG A 198 -2.44 -81.40 41.22
C ARG A 198 -3.06 -81.16 39.85
N GLN A 199 -4.25 -81.71 39.60
CA GLN A 199 -4.94 -81.51 38.32
C GLN A 199 -5.42 -80.06 38.17
N VAL A 200 -5.82 -79.42 39.26
CA VAL A 200 -6.21 -78.00 39.25
C VAL A 200 -5.01 -77.11 38.92
N ASP A 201 -3.86 -77.33 39.57
CA ASP A 201 -2.63 -76.57 39.30
C ASP A 201 -2.15 -76.78 37.85
N GLY A 202 -2.28 -78.02 37.33
CA GLY A 202 -1.99 -78.32 35.93
C GLY A 202 -2.92 -77.58 34.96
N ALA A 203 -4.23 -77.55 35.23
CA ALA A 203 -5.19 -76.82 34.43
C ALA A 203 -4.92 -75.31 34.45
N ALA A 204 -4.61 -74.75 35.62
CA ALA A 204 -4.26 -73.35 35.76
C ALA A 204 -2.97 -72.98 35.04
N HIS A 205 -1.93 -73.82 35.13
CA HIS A 205 -0.65 -73.65 34.41
C HIS A 205 -0.84 -73.59 32.88
N ASP A 206 -1.70 -74.43 32.31
CA ASP A 206 -2.04 -74.43 30.87
C ASP A 206 -2.85 -73.19 30.44
N GLY A 207 -3.52 -72.52 31.39
CA GLY A 207 -4.33 -71.33 31.18
C GLY A 207 -5.81 -71.66 31.01
N ARG A 208 -6.64 -71.01 31.81
CA ARG A 208 -8.11 -71.13 31.78
C ARG A 208 -8.74 -69.78 31.86
N ILE A 209 -9.92 -69.65 31.27
CA ILE A 209 -10.73 -68.45 31.46
C ILE A 209 -11.49 -68.49 32.78
N PHE A 210 -11.98 -69.68 33.15
CA PHE A 210 -12.67 -69.93 34.41
C PHE A 210 -12.13 -71.19 35.08
N ILE A 211 -11.88 -71.06 36.39
CA ILE A 211 -11.71 -72.20 37.29
C ILE A 211 -12.78 -72.08 38.36
N THR A 212 -13.67 -73.06 38.48
CA THR A 212 -14.80 -72.95 39.41
C THR A 212 -14.86 -74.11 40.37
N TYR A 213 -15.25 -73.86 41.62
CA TYR A 213 -15.32 -74.86 42.66
C TYR A 213 -16.74 -74.97 43.25
N ARG A 214 -17.27 -76.19 43.25
CA ARG A 214 -18.47 -76.63 43.95
C ARG A 214 -18.11 -77.74 44.92
N GLY A 215 -18.44 -77.57 46.18
CA GLY A 215 -18.10 -78.53 47.23
C GLY A 215 -17.98 -77.85 48.58
N ASN A 216 -17.55 -78.60 49.59
CA ASN A 216 -17.33 -78.09 50.94
C ASN A 216 -15.96 -77.43 51.06
N GLY A 217 -15.87 -76.47 51.96
CA GLY A 217 -14.68 -75.69 52.22
C GLY A 217 -15.02 -74.58 53.20
N VAL A 218 -14.09 -74.28 54.10
CA VAL A 218 -14.13 -73.13 55.03
C VAL A 218 -12.72 -72.57 55.07
N GLY A 219 -12.54 -71.29 54.72
CA GLY A 219 -11.22 -70.66 54.59
C GLY A 219 -10.49 -71.09 53.31
N THR A 220 -10.54 -72.39 53.00
CA THR A 220 -9.96 -73.08 51.84
C THR A 220 -10.91 -74.18 51.34
N TRP A 221 -10.64 -74.73 50.16
CA TRP A 221 -11.33 -75.92 49.64
C TRP A 221 -10.93 -77.16 50.46
N TYR A 222 -11.79 -78.18 50.53
CA TYR A 222 -11.48 -79.42 51.27
C TYR A 222 -10.73 -80.45 50.41
N SER A 223 -10.07 -81.38 51.08
CA SER A 223 -9.36 -82.51 50.45
C SER A 223 -10.28 -83.28 49.49
N PRO A 224 -9.79 -83.68 48.29
CA PRO A 224 -8.39 -83.64 47.81
C PRO A 224 -7.95 -82.34 47.12
N PHE A 225 -8.73 -81.26 47.21
CA PHE A 225 -8.46 -79.99 46.53
C PHE A 225 -7.90 -78.88 47.44
N ASN A 226 -7.56 -79.18 48.69
CA ASN A 226 -7.14 -78.21 49.70
C ASN A 226 -5.70 -77.68 49.58
N MET A 227 -4.95 -78.16 48.58
CA MET A 227 -3.53 -77.83 48.39
C MET A 227 -3.24 -77.18 47.02
N VAL A 228 -4.24 -76.57 46.34
CA VAL A 228 -3.98 -75.79 45.10
C VAL A 228 -3.08 -74.62 45.47
N TYR A 229 -2.04 -74.37 44.67
CA TYR A 229 -0.98 -73.41 44.99
C TYR A 229 -0.84 -72.35 43.88
N PRO A 230 -1.65 -71.27 43.93
CA PRO A 230 -1.69 -70.26 42.86
C PRO A 230 -0.38 -69.53 42.61
N ALA A 231 0.47 -69.37 43.64
CA ALA A 231 1.79 -68.75 43.49
C ALA A 231 2.77 -69.60 42.66
N GLY A 232 2.50 -70.90 42.50
CA GLY A 232 3.25 -71.79 41.62
C GLY A 232 2.74 -71.83 40.17
N TRP A 233 1.63 -71.15 39.87
CA TRP A 233 1.08 -71.13 38.52
C TRP A 233 1.94 -70.25 37.61
N GLN A 234 2.51 -70.85 36.57
CA GLN A 234 3.29 -70.14 35.55
C GLN A 234 2.40 -69.75 34.36
N ASN A 235 1.19 -69.31 34.66
CA ASN A 235 0.18 -69.00 33.64
C ASN A 235 0.33 -67.60 33.02
N GLY A 236 1.26 -66.77 33.51
CA GLY A 236 1.58 -65.48 32.89
C GLY A 236 0.34 -64.57 32.83
N PHE A 237 0.02 -64.08 31.63
CA PHE A 237 -1.19 -63.28 31.38
C PHE A 237 -2.48 -64.12 31.23
N LYS A 238 -2.40 -65.46 31.19
CA LYS A 238 -3.52 -66.40 31.04
C LYS A 238 -4.23 -66.65 32.37
N MET A 239 -4.73 -65.58 32.97
CA MET A 239 -5.23 -65.57 34.34
C MET A 239 -6.73 -65.86 34.38
N PRO A 240 -7.18 -66.93 35.06
CA PRO A 240 -8.60 -67.25 35.16
C PRO A 240 -9.34 -66.30 36.10
N VAL A 241 -10.65 -66.17 35.88
CA VAL A 241 -11.59 -65.79 36.92
C VAL A 241 -11.92 -67.04 37.74
N VAL A 242 -11.70 -66.99 39.05
CA VAL A 242 -11.97 -68.10 39.95
C VAL A 242 -13.31 -67.89 40.64
N VAL A 243 -14.23 -68.85 40.54
CA VAL A 243 -15.54 -68.79 41.23
C VAL A 243 -15.62 -69.90 42.27
N SER A 244 -15.67 -69.52 43.55
CA SER A 244 -15.66 -70.43 44.69
C SER A 244 -16.99 -70.38 45.43
N ALA A 245 -17.92 -71.26 45.06
CA ALA A 245 -19.26 -71.30 45.64
C ALA A 245 -19.30 -72.19 46.91
N THR A 246 -18.46 -71.86 47.88
CA THR A 246 -18.34 -72.57 49.17
C THR A 246 -18.19 -71.58 50.33
N CYS A 247 -17.92 -72.03 51.58
CA CYS A 247 -17.95 -71.15 52.75
C CYS A 247 -16.64 -70.37 52.94
N ALA A 248 -16.77 -69.07 53.26
CA ALA A 248 -15.70 -68.23 53.79
C ALA A 248 -14.35 -68.43 53.07
N THR A 249 -14.32 -68.37 51.75
CA THR A 249 -13.06 -68.40 50.97
C THR A 249 -12.50 -67.02 50.69
N VAL A 250 -13.24 -65.98 51.09
CA VAL A 250 -12.83 -64.57 51.07
C VAL A 250 -12.90 -64.05 52.51
N THR A 251 -11.87 -63.31 52.94
CA THR A 251 -11.93 -62.49 54.16
C THR A 251 -11.92 -61.02 53.79
N LEU A 252 -12.62 -60.21 54.58
CA LEU A 252 -12.55 -58.76 54.52
C LEU A 252 -12.21 -58.17 55.91
N SER A 253 -11.64 -59.01 56.79
CA SER A 253 -11.09 -58.60 58.07
C SER A 253 -9.68 -58.02 57.89
N PRO A 254 -9.34 -56.91 58.55
CA PRO A 254 -7.99 -56.35 58.52
C PRO A 254 -6.92 -57.38 58.94
N GLY A 255 -5.87 -57.53 58.12
CA GLY A 255 -4.73 -58.42 58.39
C GLY A 255 -4.98 -59.92 58.19
N GLU A 256 -6.19 -60.35 57.85
CA GLU A 256 -6.47 -61.76 57.52
C GLU A 256 -6.21 -62.05 56.03
N SER A 257 -5.90 -63.30 55.72
CA SER A 257 -5.77 -63.80 54.35
C SER A 257 -6.46 -65.16 54.24
N MET A 258 -7.34 -65.30 53.24
CA MET A 258 -8.03 -66.55 52.92
C MET A 258 -7.65 -67.01 51.51
N TYR A 259 -8.29 -68.08 51.03
CA TYR A 259 -7.88 -68.68 49.78
C TYR A 259 -7.99 -67.71 48.59
N GLY A 260 -9.05 -66.90 48.54
CA GLY A 260 -9.24 -65.90 47.50
C GLY A 260 -8.07 -64.92 47.38
N ASP A 261 -7.52 -64.45 48.50
CA ASP A 261 -6.33 -63.58 48.52
C ASP A 261 -5.12 -64.25 47.87
N GLN A 262 -4.91 -65.54 48.13
CA GLN A 262 -3.80 -66.30 47.55
C GLN A 262 -3.89 -66.38 46.02
N PHE A 263 -5.09 -66.53 45.47
CA PHE A 263 -5.30 -66.56 44.01
C PHE A 263 -5.00 -65.20 43.37
N VAL A 264 -5.55 -64.12 43.91
CA VAL A 264 -5.49 -62.80 43.26
C VAL A 264 -4.15 -62.09 43.50
N ARG A 265 -3.46 -62.36 44.62
CA ARG A 265 -2.14 -61.76 44.94
C ARG A 265 -0.96 -62.51 44.35
N ALA A 266 -1.14 -63.75 43.87
CA ALA A 266 -0.06 -64.52 43.26
C ALA A 266 0.58 -63.78 42.08
N GLY A 267 1.89 -63.96 41.89
CA GLY A 267 2.68 -63.26 40.86
C GLY A 267 3.23 -61.90 41.33
N SER A 268 3.73 -61.11 40.38
CA SER A 268 4.26 -59.77 40.59
C SER A 268 4.04 -58.89 39.35
N SER A 269 4.30 -57.59 39.43
CA SER A 269 4.21 -56.69 38.27
C SER A 269 5.20 -56.99 37.14
N THR A 270 6.23 -57.80 37.38
CA THR A 270 7.19 -58.24 36.35
C THR A 270 7.05 -59.71 35.97
N THR A 271 6.31 -60.50 36.75
CA THR A 271 6.06 -61.92 36.49
C THR A 271 4.62 -62.23 36.88
N LEU A 272 3.71 -62.05 35.92
CA LEU A 272 2.28 -62.26 36.12
C LEU A 272 1.98 -63.75 36.36
N GLY A 273 0.92 -64.01 37.13
CA GLY A 273 0.44 -65.35 37.43
C GLY A 273 -0.75 -65.33 38.39
N GLY A 274 -1.30 -66.50 38.72
CA GLY A 274 -2.48 -66.58 39.59
C GLY A 274 -3.78 -66.26 38.85
N ALA A 275 -4.77 -65.73 39.57
CA ALA A 275 -6.07 -65.34 39.04
C ALA A 275 -6.16 -63.83 38.75
N ILE A 276 -7.01 -63.45 37.79
CA ILE A 276 -7.34 -62.04 37.52
C ILE A 276 -8.42 -61.53 38.48
N ALA A 277 -9.32 -62.44 38.89
CA ALA A 277 -10.36 -62.15 39.87
C ALA A 277 -10.79 -63.42 40.61
N PHE A 278 -11.35 -63.24 41.79
CA PHE A 278 -11.92 -64.29 42.62
C PHE A 278 -13.29 -63.86 43.15
N PHE A 279 -14.32 -64.66 42.86
CA PHE A 279 -15.68 -64.44 43.33
C PHE A 279 -16.07 -65.55 44.30
N GLY A 280 -16.32 -65.20 45.56
CA GLY A 280 -16.61 -66.18 46.60
C GLY A 280 -17.30 -65.58 47.82
N THR A 281 -17.52 -66.40 48.84
CA THR A 281 -18.30 -65.99 50.01
C THR A 281 -17.43 -65.70 51.24
N THR A 282 -17.92 -64.82 52.13
CA THR A 282 -17.30 -64.47 53.42
C THR A 282 -17.91 -65.23 54.61
N ARG A 283 -19.04 -65.91 54.43
CA ARG A 283 -19.81 -66.54 55.52
C ARG A 283 -19.77 -68.07 55.51
N ILE A 284 -20.02 -68.62 56.70
CA ILE A 284 -20.15 -70.06 56.96
C ILE A 284 -21.61 -70.37 57.30
N GLY A 285 -22.04 -71.60 57.02
CA GLY A 285 -23.31 -72.15 57.49
C GLY A 285 -23.56 -73.54 56.93
N THR A 286 -24.70 -74.13 57.31
CA THR A 286 -25.15 -75.46 56.87
C THR A 286 -26.31 -75.35 55.88
N HIS A 287 -26.49 -76.35 55.02
CA HIS A 287 -27.58 -76.41 54.02
C HIS A 287 -27.66 -75.21 53.06
N LEU A 288 -26.50 -74.63 52.70
CA LEU A 288 -26.42 -73.41 51.88
C LEU A 288 -26.27 -73.66 50.37
N SER A 289 -26.13 -74.91 49.93
CA SER A 289 -25.78 -75.26 48.55
C SER A 289 -26.77 -74.71 47.51
N ARG A 290 -28.06 -74.68 47.83
CA ARG A 290 -29.13 -74.11 46.97
C ARG A 290 -28.99 -72.60 46.73
N TYR A 291 -28.70 -71.81 47.77
CA TYR A 291 -28.53 -70.35 47.66
C TYR A 291 -27.30 -70.02 46.81
N ARG A 292 -26.20 -70.73 47.08
CA ARG A 292 -24.96 -70.54 46.31
C ARG A 292 -25.07 -71.06 44.88
N SER A 293 -25.89 -72.09 44.64
CA SER A 293 -26.26 -72.53 43.30
C SER A 293 -27.02 -71.45 42.53
N ALA A 294 -28.00 -70.78 43.16
CA ALA A 294 -28.68 -69.65 42.52
C ALA A 294 -27.72 -68.52 42.13
N CYS A 295 -26.81 -68.12 43.03
CA CYS A 295 -25.82 -67.09 42.71
C CYS A 295 -24.86 -67.52 41.59
N TYR A 296 -24.30 -68.73 41.71
CA TYR A 296 -23.39 -69.30 40.71
C TYR A 296 -24.04 -69.38 39.33
N ARG A 297 -25.27 -69.91 39.24
CA ARG A 297 -25.99 -70.04 37.98
C ARG A 297 -26.37 -68.68 37.40
N GLY A 298 -26.85 -67.75 38.23
CA GLY A 298 -27.21 -66.40 37.77
C GLY A 298 -26.00 -65.63 37.22
N PHE A 299 -24.84 -65.78 37.85
CA PHE A 299 -23.58 -65.21 37.36
C PHE A 299 -23.23 -65.70 35.94
N PHE A 300 -23.23 -67.01 35.73
CA PHE A 300 -22.90 -67.58 34.42
C PHE A 300 -24.02 -67.41 33.39
N HIS A 301 -25.28 -67.35 33.82
CA HIS A 301 -26.40 -67.05 32.94
C HIS A 301 -26.29 -65.62 32.38
N ALA A 302 -25.87 -64.65 33.20
CA ALA A 302 -25.60 -63.30 32.71
C ALA A 302 -24.59 -63.31 31.54
N LEU A 303 -23.45 -63.96 31.76
CA LEU A 303 -22.32 -63.96 30.83
C LEU A 303 -22.61 -64.70 29.52
N TYR A 304 -23.27 -65.84 29.62
CA TYR A 304 -23.47 -66.70 28.46
C TYR A 304 -24.82 -66.45 27.77
N GLU A 305 -25.91 -66.23 28.50
CA GLU A 305 -27.26 -66.15 27.92
C GLU A 305 -27.79 -64.71 27.78
N GLU A 306 -27.48 -63.81 28.71
CA GLU A 306 -28.06 -62.44 28.71
C GLU A 306 -27.20 -61.41 27.99
N GLY A 307 -26.09 -61.84 27.40
CA GLY A 307 -25.22 -60.98 26.61
C GLY A 307 -24.23 -60.15 27.44
N GLU A 308 -24.25 -60.24 28.78
CA GLU A 308 -23.31 -59.56 29.66
C GLU A 308 -21.86 -60.04 29.44
N TYR A 309 -20.91 -59.15 29.63
CA TYR A 309 -19.48 -59.42 29.50
C TYR A 309 -18.63 -58.61 30.49
N ARG A 310 -19.25 -57.92 31.44
CA ARG A 310 -18.61 -57.19 32.54
C ARG A 310 -18.74 -57.98 33.83
N LEU A 311 -17.64 -58.10 34.56
CA LEU A 311 -17.57 -58.96 35.74
C LEU A 311 -18.52 -58.53 36.86
N GLY A 312 -18.56 -57.23 37.18
CA GLY A 312 -19.40 -56.64 38.22
C GLY A 312 -20.90 -56.89 38.00
N PRO A 313 -21.48 -56.47 36.87
CA PRO A 313 -22.87 -56.75 36.51
C PRO A 313 -23.23 -58.24 36.56
N ALA A 314 -22.33 -59.14 36.10
CA ALA A 314 -22.54 -60.58 36.23
C ALA A 314 -22.65 -61.02 37.71
N THR A 315 -21.81 -60.47 38.62
CA THR A 315 -21.94 -60.75 40.06
C THR A 315 -23.25 -60.22 40.64
N MET A 316 -23.75 -59.07 40.16
CA MET A 316 -25.05 -58.53 40.56
C MET A 316 -26.18 -59.45 40.10
N ARG A 317 -26.12 -59.99 38.88
CA ARG A 317 -27.13 -60.93 38.37
C ARG A 317 -27.18 -62.22 39.20
N GLY A 318 -26.01 -62.74 39.60
CA GLY A 318 -25.93 -63.85 40.53
C GLY A 318 -26.63 -63.55 41.86
N ARG A 319 -26.31 -62.42 42.50
CA ARG A 319 -26.97 -62.00 43.74
C ARG A 319 -28.48 -61.78 43.54
N PHE A 320 -28.90 -61.21 42.42
CA PHE A 320 -30.32 -61.02 42.07
C PHE A 320 -31.09 -62.35 42.04
N TRP A 321 -30.48 -63.45 41.59
CA TRP A 321 -31.13 -64.78 41.63
C TRP A 321 -31.32 -65.27 43.07
N VAL A 322 -30.40 -64.96 43.98
CA VAL A 322 -30.58 -65.29 45.41
C VAL A 322 -31.77 -64.53 46.01
N ASP A 323 -31.84 -63.22 45.74
CA ASP A 323 -32.92 -62.36 46.23
C ASP A 323 -34.28 -62.72 45.60
N SER A 324 -34.36 -62.86 44.28
CA SER A 324 -35.62 -63.17 43.59
C SER A 324 -36.19 -64.55 43.92
N ILE A 325 -35.33 -65.55 44.15
CA ILE A 325 -35.78 -66.92 44.45
C ILE A 325 -36.06 -67.10 45.95
N TYR A 326 -35.25 -66.48 46.82
CA TYR A 326 -35.29 -66.79 48.25
C TYR A 326 -35.53 -65.58 49.17
N GLY A 327 -35.37 -64.35 48.69
CA GLY A 327 -35.53 -63.13 49.50
C GLY A 327 -34.55 -63.02 50.68
N ASP A 328 -33.38 -63.68 50.60
CA ASP A 328 -32.42 -63.78 51.70
C ASP A 328 -31.28 -62.76 51.57
N SER A 329 -31.38 -61.67 52.34
CA SER A 329 -30.40 -60.59 52.33
C SER A 329 -29.02 -61.00 52.84
N ILE A 330 -28.93 -62.00 53.72
CA ILE A 330 -27.64 -62.47 54.25
C ILE A 330 -26.91 -63.25 53.15
N ARG A 331 -27.61 -64.14 52.43
CA ARG A 331 -27.04 -64.89 51.31
C ARG A 331 -26.79 -64.04 50.09
N TYR A 332 -27.54 -62.96 49.91
CA TYR A 332 -27.26 -61.95 48.89
C TYR A 332 -25.93 -61.24 49.15
N LEU A 333 -25.69 -60.79 50.39
CA LEU A 333 -24.52 -59.97 50.76
C LEU A 333 -23.24 -60.77 51.05
N GLU A 334 -23.30 -62.09 51.23
CA GLU A 334 -22.11 -62.90 51.56
C GLU A 334 -21.10 -62.99 50.40
N TRP A 335 -21.51 -62.72 49.17
CA TRP A 335 -20.70 -62.84 47.96
C TRP A 335 -19.92 -61.57 47.66
N ASN A 336 -18.59 -61.66 47.61
CA ASN A 336 -17.70 -60.53 47.35
C ASN A 336 -16.78 -60.82 46.16
N LEU A 337 -16.47 -59.76 45.40
CA LEU A 337 -15.57 -59.81 44.25
C LEU A 337 -14.19 -59.26 44.64
N LEU A 338 -13.19 -60.12 44.67
CA LEU A 338 -11.79 -59.70 44.68
C LEU A 338 -11.33 -59.56 43.22
N GLY A 339 -11.34 -58.35 42.68
CA GLY A 339 -11.08 -58.07 41.27
C GLY A 339 -11.67 -56.73 40.84
N ASP A 340 -11.42 -56.39 39.59
CA ASP A 340 -11.98 -55.20 38.96
C ASP A 340 -13.45 -55.44 38.54
N PRO A 341 -14.43 -54.66 39.03
CA PRO A 341 -15.83 -54.84 38.70
C PRO A 341 -16.17 -54.43 37.25
N GLU A 342 -15.36 -53.59 36.60
CA GLU A 342 -15.58 -53.21 35.19
C GLU A 342 -14.93 -54.18 34.22
N LEU A 343 -14.09 -55.12 34.69
CA LEU A 343 -13.29 -56.01 33.85
C LEU A 343 -14.11 -56.65 32.71
N ASN A 344 -13.63 -56.49 31.48
CA ASN A 344 -14.15 -57.20 30.31
C ASN A 344 -13.82 -58.69 30.42
N VAL A 345 -14.81 -59.51 30.75
CA VAL A 345 -14.69 -60.96 30.77
C VAL A 345 -14.83 -61.50 29.35
N TRP A 346 -13.83 -62.25 28.90
CA TRP A 346 -13.93 -62.96 27.63
C TRP A 346 -14.94 -64.10 27.81
N VAL A 347 -15.78 -64.34 26.82
CA VAL A 347 -16.78 -65.44 26.85
C VAL A 347 -16.76 -66.26 25.57
N ASP A 348 -15.91 -65.88 24.62
CA ASP A 348 -15.63 -66.57 23.36
C ASP A 348 -14.21 -66.24 22.88
N ALA A 349 -13.83 -66.74 21.70
CA ALA A 349 -12.60 -66.36 21.03
C ALA A 349 -12.52 -64.84 20.83
N PRO A 350 -11.36 -64.22 21.09
CA PRO A 350 -11.15 -62.81 20.80
C PRO A 350 -11.24 -62.55 19.28
N LEU A 351 -11.99 -61.52 18.93
CA LEU A 351 -12.16 -61.00 17.58
C LEU A 351 -11.11 -59.92 17.32
N HIS A 352 -10.55 -59.91 16.11
CA HIS A 352 -9.57 -58.92 15.67
C HIS A 352 -10.29 -57.81 14.88
N PRO A 353 -10.37 -56.58 15.42
CA PRO A 353 -10.96 -55.47 14.68
C PRO A 353 -9.99 -54.92 13.62
N VAL A 354 -10.55 -54.52 12.49
CA VAL A 354 -9.96 -53.56 11.55
C VAL A 354 -10.70 -52.23 11.75
N VAL A 355 -9.99 -51.21 12.20
CA VAL A 355 -10.56 -49.89 12.48
C VAL A 355 -10.10 -48.91 11.40
N GLN A 356 -11.07 -48.23 10.79
CA GLN A 356 -10.84 -47.21 9.76
C GLN A 356 -11.25 -45.83 10.30
N HIS A 357 -10.35 -44.87 10.16
CA HIS A 357 -10.55 -43.46 10.50
C HIS A 357 -9.54 -42.62 9.71
N ASP A 358 -9.74 -41.31 9.65
CA ASP A 358 -8.76 -40.41 9.04
C ASP A 358 -7.44 -40.43 9.83
N SER A 359 -6.31 -40.43 9.13
CA SER A 359 -4.99 -40.41 9.76
C SER A 359 -4.54 -39.01 10.17
N VAL A 360 -5.14 -37.97 9.57
CA VAL A 360 -4.82 -36.56 9.80
C VAL A 360 -6.12 -35.76 9.78
N ILE A 361 -6.31 -34.90 10.78
CA ILE A 361 -7.46 -33.98 10.85
C ILE A 361 -7.00 -32.53 11.11
N PRO A 362 -7.67 -31.51 10.55
CA PRO A 362 -7.37 -30.12 10.83
C PRO A 362 -7.81 -29.68 12.24
N MET A 363 -7.22 -28.61 12.76
CA MET A 363 -7.63 -27.93 13.99
C MET A 363 -8.88 -27.05 13.78
N VAL A 364 -10.00 -27.66 13.35
CA VAL A 364 -11.32 -27.03 13.20
C VAL A 364 -12.43 -27.99 13.64
N GLU A 365 -13.63 -27.46 13.87
CA GLU A 365 -14.83 -28.28 14.10
C GLU A 365 -15.11 -29.16 12.88
N GLN A 366 -15.21 -30.47 13.09
CA GLN A 366 -15.47 -31.45 12.03
C GLN A 366 -16.08 -32.74 12.57
N ASN A 367 -16.62 -33.56 11.67
CA ASN A 367 -17.12 -34.89 11.99
C ASN A 367 -16.04 -35.95 11.77
N LEU A 368 -15.55 -36.55 12.85
CA LEU A 368 -14.63 -37.69 12.82
C LEU A 368 -15.45 -38.99 12.86
N THR A 369 -15.40 -39.76 11.77
CA THR A 369 -16.10 -41.06 11.67
C THR A 369 -15.12 -42.21 11.86
N ILE A 370 -15.46 -43.12 12.78
CA ILE A 370 -14.71 -44.34 13.05
C ILE A 370 -15.57 -45.52 12.57
N THR A 371 -15.00 -46.36 11.72
CA THR A 371 -15.64 -47.61 11.26
C THR A 371 -14.89 -48.80 11.82
N VAL A 372 -15.61 -49.76 12.40
CA VAL A 372 -15.07 -50.99 12.99
C VAL A 372 -15.59 -52.18 12.20
N LEU A 373 -14.66 -52.97 11.66
CA LEU A 373 -14.93 -54.18 10.91
C LEU A 373 -14.30 -55.37 11.61
N VAL A 374 -14.94 -56.54 11.54
CA VAL A 374 -14.35 -57.83 11.92
C VAL A 374 -14.56 -58.77 10.75
N ALA A 375 -13.46 -59.35 10.22
CA ALA A 375 -13.49 -60.16 9.00
C ALA A 375 -14.29 -59.48 7.86
N ASP A 376 -13.95 -58.22 7.58
CA ASP A 376 -14.57 -57.36 6.57
C ASP A 376 -16.09 -57.10 6.73
N THR A 377 -16.67 -57.46 7.88
CA THR A 377 -18.08 -57.23 8.20
C THR A 377 -18.24 -56.13 9.25
N PRO A 378 -19.19 -55.19 9.09
CA PRO A 378 -19.53 -54.20 10.12
C PRO A 378 -19.76 -54.79 11.50
N PHE A 379 -19.05 -54.26 12.51
CA PHE A 379 -19.19 -54.70 13.89
C PHE A 379 -19.99 -53.69 14.72
N SER A 380 -21.20 -54.06 15.10
CA SER A 380 -22.09 -53.23 15.94
C SER A 380 -21.78 -53.38 17.43
N GLY A 381 -21.91 -52.29 18.19
CA GLY A 381 -21.73 -52.30 19.65
C GLY A 381 -20.28 -52.25 20.13
N ALA A 382 -19.30 -51.95 19.27
CA ALA A 382 -17.94 -51.66 19.70
C ALA A 382 -17.89 -50.31 20.42
N GLN A 383 -17.33 -50.28 21.62
CA GLN A 383 -17.07 -49.07 22.37
C GLN A 383 -15.89 -48.32 21.75
N VAL A 384 -16.12 -47.11 21.27
CA VAL A 384 -15.10 -46.22 20.73
C VAL A 384 -14.93 -45.05 21.68
N CYS A 385 -13.69 -44.65 21.93
CA CYS A 385 -13.34 -43.43 22.64
C CYS A 385 -12.32 -42.65 21.82
N VAL A 386 -12.56 -41.36 21.66
CA VAL A 386 -11.65 -40.40 21.06
C VAL A 386 -11.25 -39.37 22.11
N SER A 387 -9.96 -39.19 22.31
CA SER A 387 -9.46 -38.31 23.36
C SER A 387 -8.19 -37.59 22.94
N MET A 388 -8.08 -36.31 23.30
CA MET A 388 -6.91 -35.48 23.12
C MET A 388 -6.82 -34.55 24.33
N ASP A 389 -5.73 -34.65 25.09
CA ASP A 389 -5.41 -33.83 26.28
C ASP A 389 -6.65 -33.48 27.14
N SER A 390 -7.02 -32.22 27.33
CA SER A 390 -8.26 -31.84 28.01
C SER A 390 -9.30 -31.25 27.04
N THR A 391 -8.99 -31.18 25.75
CA THR A 391 -9.78 -30.44 24.75
C THR A 391 -10.80 -31.30 24.02
N VAL A 392 -10.53 -32.61 23.88
CA VAL A 392 -11.44 -33.55 23.21
C VAL A 392 -11.60 -34.80 24.07
N TYR A 393 -12.84 -35.15 24.40
CA TYR A 393 -13.17 -36.44 25.00
C TYR A 393 -14.59 -36.84 24.62
N HIS A 394 -14.72 -37.79 23.69
CA HIS A 394 -16.01 -38.36 23.29
C HIS A 394 -15.93 -39.87 23.29
N TYR A 395 -17.03 -40.52 23.65
CA TYR A 395 -17.14 -41.97 23.60
C TYR A 395 -18.55 -42.39 23.22
N GLY A 396 -18.69 -43.59 22.68
CA GLY A 396 -19.97 -44.16 22.29
C GLY A 396 -19.80 -45.52 21.65
N GLN A 397 -20.89 -46.08 21.10
CA GLN A 397 -20.89 -47.39 20.48
C GLN A 397 -21.18 -47.32 18.98
N THR A 398 -20.57 -48.22 18.22
CA THR A 398 -20.85 -48.35 16.78
C THR A 398 -22.29 -48.80 16.52
N ASP A 399 -22.90 -48.24 15.48
CA ASP A 399 -24.24 -48.59 15.02
C ASP A 399 -24.28 -49.95 14.27
N ALA A 400 -25.42 -50.29 13.66
CA ALA A 400 -25.57 -51.52 12.88
C ALA A 400 -24.66 -51.60 11.63
N HIS A 401 -24.15 -50.45 11.16
CA HIS A 401 -23.20 -50.36 10.05
C HIS A 401 -21.75 -50.30 10.53
N GLY A 402 -21.51 -50.56 11.82
CA GLY A 402 -20.17 -50.56 12.41
C GLY A 402 -19.55 -49.19 12.49
N ARG A 403 -20.35 -48.11 12.48
CA ARG A 403 -19.87 -46.72 12.45
C ARG A 403 -20.26 -45.95 13.68
N ILE A 404 -19.41 -45.01 14.06
CA ILE A 404 -19.73 -43.93 15.00
C ILE A 404 -19.09 -42.64 14.51
N THR A 405 -19.81 -41.53 14.65
CA THR A 405 -19.34 -40.21 14.25
C THR A 405 -19.38 -39.28 15.45
N PHE A 406 -18.24 -38.64 15.73
CA PHE A 406 -18.13 -37.60 16.76
C PHE A 406 -17.90 -36.25 16.09
N THR A 407 -18.55 -35.21 16.60
CA THR A 407 -18.19 -33.83 16.26
C THR A 407 -17.06 -33.40 17.20
N VAL A 408 -15.88 -33.16 16.64
CA VAL A 408 -14.65 -32.83 17.38
C VAL A 408 -14.13 -31.46 16.99
N THR A 409 -13.63 -30.69 17.97
CA THR A 409 -13.05 -29.36 17.75
C THR A 409 -11.70 -29.25 18.49
N PRO A 410 -10.63 -29.86 17.97
CA PRO A 410 -9.30 -29.77 18.58
C PRO A 410 -8.83 -28.32 18.68
N GLN A 411 -8.22 -27.93 19.80
CA GLN A 411 -7.82 -26.54 20.07
C GLN A 411 -6.35 -26.25 19.77
N HIS A 412 -5.52 -27.27 19.57
CA HIS A 412 -4.12 -27.14 19.21
C HIS A 412 -3.63 -28.36 18.40
N PRO A 413 -2.49 -28.26 17.68
CA PRO A 413 -1.87 -29.41 17.03
C PRO A 413 -1.43 -30.49 18.02
N GLY A 414 -1.40 -31.74 17.59
CA GLY A 414 -0.98 -32.86 18.43
C GLY A 414 -1.49 -34.20 17.93
N THR A 415 -1.72 -35.12 18.87
CA THR A 415 -2.19 -36.47 18.57
C THR A 415 -3.50 -36.72 19.29
N LEU A 416 -4.55 -36.98 18.51
CA LEU A 416 -5.82 -37.44 19.02
C LEU A 416 -5.80 -38.97 19.07
N GLN A 417 -6.00 -39.53 20.25
CA GLN A 417 -6.01 -40.97 20.50
C GLN A 417 -7.38 -41.55 20.19
N ILE A 418 -7.40 -42.76 19.60
CA ILE A 418 -8.61 -43.52 19.30
C ILE A 418 -8.44 -44.91 19.92
N VAL A 419 -9.34 -45.28 20.83
CA VAL A 419 -9.39 -46.62 21.42
C VAL A 419 -10.72 -47.26 21.08
N VAL A 420 -10.66 -48.49 20.57
CA VAL A 420 -11.85 -49.32 20.34
C VAL A 420 -11.75 -50.56 21.21
N SER A 421 -12.82 -50.90 21.92
CA SER A 421 -12.92 -52.11 22.74
C SER A 421 -14.35 -52.64 22.74
N GLY A 422 -14.58 -53.85 23.26
CA GLY A 422 -15.94 -54.39 23.33
C GLY A 422 -15.99 -55.85 23.71
N LYS A 423 -17.20 -56.42 23.66
CA LYS A 423 -17.44 -57.84 23.95
C LYS A 423 -16.64 -58.74 23.01
N ASN A 424 -15.76 -59.55 23.59
CA ASN A 424 -14.85 -60.43 22.85
C ASN A 424 -14.04 -59.72 21.75
N LEU A 425 -13.85 -58.40 21.83
CA LEU A 425 -13.11 -57.64 20.83
C LEU A 425 -11.74 -57.26 21.41
N LEU A 426 -10.65 -57.66 20.74
CA LEU A 426 -9.32 -57.19 21.11
C LEU A 426 -9.27 -55.67 20.99
N PRO A 427 -8.66 -54.97 21.96
CA PRO A 427 -8.60 -53.52 21.89
C PRO A 427 -7.77 -53.08 20.69
N TYR A 428 -8.27 -52.09 19.97
CA TYR A 428 -7.49 -51.33 18.99
C TYR A 428 -7.05 -50.01 19.64
N ILE A 429 -5.77 -49.68 19.51
CA ILE A 429 -5.21 -48.41 19.96
C ILE A 429 -4.59 -47.74 18.73
N GLY A 430 -5.26 -46.71 18.23
CA GLY A 430 -4.82 -45.90 17.10
C GLY A 430 -4.79 -44.43 17.45
N SER A 431 -4.50 -43.61 16.45
CA SER A 431 -4.50 -42.16 16.59
C SER A 431 -4.62 -41.48 15.24
N CYS A 432 -5.07 -40.22 15.25
CA CYS A 432 -4.91 -39.31 14.12
C CYS A 432 -4.07 -38.09 14.52
N GLU A 433 -3.33 -37.56 13.56
CA GLU A 433 -2.53 -36.35 13.72
C GLU A 433 -3.44 -35.13 13.58
N VAL A 434 -3.49 -34.28 14.61
CA VAL A 434 -4.16 -32.98 14.53
C VAL A 434 -3.14 -31.95 14.05
N ILE A 435 -3.43 -31.34 12.91
CA ILE A 435 -2.51 -30.40 12.27
C ILE A 435 -3.10 -28.99 12.24
N SER A 436 -2.23 -28.00 12.39
CA SER A 436 -2.53 -26.61 12.05
C SER A 436 -1.85 -26.26 10.74
N ARG A 437 -2.55 -25.53 9.88
CA ARG A 437 -2.05 -25.03 8.60
C ARG A 437 -2.33 -23.53 8.54
N ASP A 438 -1.30 -22.73 8.74
CA ASP A 438 -1.40 -21.27 8.77
C ASP A 438 -0.05 -20.70 8.32
N VAL A 439 -0.04 -19.94 7.24
CA VAL A 439 1.13 -19.20 6.76
C VAL A 439 0.79 -17.73 6.54
N GLY A 440 1.44 -16.86 7.30
CA GLY A 440 1.20 -15.42 7.24
C GLY A 440 2.29 -14.65 6.52
N CYS A 441 1.93 -13.49 5.99
CA CYS A 441 2.90 -12.48 5.55
C CYS A 441 3.24 -11.54 6.72
N THR A 442 4.48 -11.54 7.19
CA THR A 442 4.88 -10.78 8.39
C THR A 442 5.46 -9.41 8.08
N ALA A 443 6.14 -9.25 6.93
CA ALA A 443 6.68 -7.97 6.53
C ALA A 443 6.97 -7.88 5.02
N ILE A 444 6.99 -6.65 4.51
CA ILE A 444 7.59 -6.31 3.22
C ILE A 444 8.93 -5.63 3.52
N LEU A 445 10.04 -6.33 3.25
CA LEU A 445 11.39 -5.85 3.57
C LEU A 445 11.88 -4.82 2.56
N THR A 446 11.62 -5.05 1.27
CA THR A 446 11.91 -4.09 0.19
C THR A 446 10.89 -4.24 -0.95
N PRO A 447 10.46 -3.15 -1.60
CA PRO A 447 10.72 -1.75 -1.25
C PRO A 447 10.03 -1.35 0.07
N ASN A 448 10.67 -0.51 0.88
CA ASN A 448 10.09 0.09 2.07
C ASN A 448 10.35 1.61 2.10
N GLY A 449 9.47 2.36 2.77
CA GLY A 449 9.65 3.80 2.96
C GLY A 449 9.72 4.59 1.65
N THR A 450 10.85 5.28 1.40
CA THR A 450 11.02 6.15 0.23
C THR A 450 12.00 5.55 -0.77
N VAL A 451 11.57 5.44 -2.02
CA VAL A 451 12.36 4.92 -3.13
C VAL A 451 12.57 6.01 -4.17
N ASP A 452 13.78 6.19 -4.68
CA ASP A 452 14.05 7.14 -5.76
C ASP A 452 13.51 6.60 -7.10
N SER A 453 12.81 7.44 -7.86
CA SER A 453 12.26 7.05 -9.17
C SER A 453 13.35 6.50 -10.08
N SER A 454 13.00 5.52 -10.92
CA SER A 454 13.90 4.76 -11.81
C SER A 454 14.87 3.78 -11.13
N SER A 455 14.90 3.72 -9.80
CA SER A 455 15.64 2.67 -9.10
C SER A 455 15.11 1.28 -9.48
N VAL A 456 16.02 0.34 -9.73
CA VAL A 456 15.71 -1.08 -9.95
C VAL A 456 15.84 -1.80 -8.61
N ILE A 457 14.77 -2.44 -8.16
CA ILE A 457 14.68 -3.11 -6.86
C ILE A 457 14.24 -4.55 -7.08
N TYR A 458 14.81 -5.48 -6.33
CA TYR A 458 14.29 -6.83 -6.18
C TYR A 458 13.43 -6.87 -4.92
N PRO A 459 12.09 -6.93 -5.05
CA PRO A 459 11.24 -6.92 -3.88
C PRO A 459 11.48 -8.16 -3.02
N VAL A 460 11.47 -8.00 -1.71
CA VAL A 460 11.64 -9.10 -0.75
C VAL A 460 10.56 -8.99 0.30
N VAL A 461 9.88 -10.09 0.53
CA VAL A 461 8.86 -10.23 1.59
C VAL A 461 9.30 -11.28 2.59
N LYS A 462 8.86 -11.10 3.83
CA LYS A 462 9.09 -12.02 4.93
C LYS A 462 7.77 -12.68 5.30
N LEU A 463 7.81 -14.00 5.42
CA LEU A 463 6.67 -14.87 5.69
C LEU A 463 6.96 -15.67 6.96
N PHE A 464 5.92 -16.19 7.59
CA PHE A 464 6.06 -17.07 8.74
C PHE A 464 5.07 -18.23 8.64
N ASN A 465 5.52 -19.44 8.97
CA ASN A 465 4.66 -20.62 9.07
C ASN A 465 4.22 -20.82 10.52
N TYR A 466 2.97 -20.44 10.82
CA TYR A 466 2.33 -20.66 12.13
C TYR A 466 1.75 -22.06 12.27
N GLY A 467 1.68 -22.82 11.17
CA GLY A 467 1.24 -24.20 11.13
C GLY A 467 2.22 -25.17 11.78
N SER A 468 1.78 -26.43 11.91
CA SER A 468 2.53 -27.50 12.54
C SER A 468 3.28 -28.40 11.55
N ARG A 469 3.19 -28.13 10.23
CA ARG A 469 3.82 -28.92 9.18
C ARG A 469 4.67 -28.09 8.22
N ILE A 470 5.51 -28.80 7.48
CA ILE A 470 6.24 -28.22 6.36
C ILE A 470 5.24 -27.89 5.25
N GLU A 471 5.22 -26.63 4.82
CA GLU A 471 4.25 -26.15 3.83
C GLU A 471 4.89 -25.74 2.50
N THR A 472 4.11 -25.84 1.44
CA THR A 472 4.45 -25.35 0.09
C THR A 472 3.25 -24.61 -0.47
N TYR A 473 3.44 -23.34 -0.85
CA TYR A 473 2.34 -22.43 -1.16
C TYR A 473 2.79 -21.29 -2.07
N GLU A 474 1.82 -20.64 -2.71
CA GLU A 474 2.06 -19.48 -3.56
C GLU A 474 2.05 -18.18 -2.74
N VAL A 475 2.89 -17.23 -3.13
CA VAL A 475 2.95 -15.89 -2.53
C VAL A 475 2.79 -14.89 -3.66
N TYR A 476 1.79 -14.04 -3.54
CA TYR A 476 1.46 -13.02 -4.51
C TYR A 476 1.87 -11.65 -4.00
N LEU A 477 2.65 -10.93 -4.79
CA LEU A 477 3.09 -9.56 -4.50
C LEU A 477 2.56 -8.60 -5.55
N THR A 478 1.92 -7.53 -5.11
CA THR A 478 1.57 -6.38 -5.95
C THR A 478 2.29 -5.11 -5.50
N ILE A 479 2.73 -4.31 -6.47
CA ILE A 479 3.26 -2.95 -6.26
C ILE A 479 2.48 -2.02 -7.19
N GLY A 480 1.46 -1.36 -6.63
CA GLY A 480 0.46 -0.59 -7.38
C GLY A 480 -0.17 -1.36 -8.55
N PRO A 481 -0.69 -0.66 -9.59
CA PRO A 481 -1.45 -1.30 -10.66
C PRO A 481 -0.65 -2.22 -11.59
N ASP A 482 0.65 -1.97 -11.79
CA ASP A 482 1.37 -2.55 -12.94
C ASP A 482 2.31 -3.72 -12.58
N TYR A 483 2.64 -3.90 -11.30
CA TYR A 483 3.50 -4.99 -10.87
C TYR A 483 2.69 -6.00 -10.05
N ALA A 484 2.52 -7.20 -10.60
CA ALA A 484 1.84 -8.33 -9.99
C ALA A 484 2.63 -9.60 -10.30
N ARG A 485 3.17 -10.27 -9.28
CA ARG A 485 4.00 -11.48 -9.45
C ARG A 485 3.63 -12.53 -8.41
N VAL A 486 3.77 -13.79 -8.80
CA VAL A 486 3.60 -14.96 -7.95
C VAL A 486 4.94 -15.66 -7.85
N GLU A 487 5.33 -16.04 -6.64
CA GLU A 487 6.46 -16.95 -6.38
C GLU A 487 5.98 -18.14 -5.55
N THR A 488 6.64 -19.28 -5.67
CA THR A 488 6.31 -20.49 -4.89
C THR A 488 7.32 -20.67 -3.77
N VAL A 489 6.83 -20.73 -2.53
CA VAL A 489 7.61 -21.14 -1.37
C VAL A 489 7.54 -22.66 -1.28
N GLN A 490 8.70 -23.31 -1.16
CA GLN A 490 8.79 -24.76 -1.00
C GLN A 490 9.43 -25.09 0.35
N PHE A 491 8.93 -26.16 0.98
CA PHE A 491 9.50 -26.73 2.21
C PHE A 491 9.63 -25.75 3.40
N HIS A 492 8.69 -24.81 3.57
CA HIS A 492 8.72 -23.85 4.68
C HIS A 492 8.50 -24.58 6.01
N GLN A 493 9.53 -24.61 6.86
CA GLN A 493 9.49 -25.32 8.13
C GLN A 493 8.49 -24.68 9.12
N PRO A 494 7.81 -25.47 9.97
CA PRO A 494 6.96 -24.95 11.04
C PRO A 494 7.69 -23.96 11.95
N ASN A 495 7.00 -22.92 12.42
CA ASN A 495 7.51 -21.92 13.37
C ASN A 495 8.82 -21.23 12.93
N THR A 496 9.01 -21.06 11.62
CA THR A 496 10.18 -20.36 11.07
C THR A 496 9.78 -19.20 10.17
N ASP A 497 10.72 -18.29 9.97
CA ASP A 497 10.64 -17.23 8.98
C ASP A 497 11.14 -17.74 7.61
N TYR A 498 10.57 -17.21 6.52
CA TYR A 498 11.05 -17.43 5.15
C TYR A 498 11.05 -16.12 4.35
N GLU A 499 12.15 -15.83 3.67
CA GLU A 499 12.27 -14.66 2.80
C GLU A 499 12.11 -15.06 1.33
N VAL A 500 11.21 -14.39 0.62
CA VAL A 500 10.98 -14.61 -0.81
C VAL A 500 11.43 -13.39 -1.59
N VAL A 501 12.33 -13.61 -2.55
CA VAL A 501 12.82 -12.59 -3.48
C VAL A 501 12.02 -12.67 -4.77
N PHE A 502 11.38 -11.58 -5.15
CA PHE A 502 10.64 -11.45 -6.40
C PHE A 502 11.53 -10.90 -7.53
N PRO A 503 11.12 -11.06 -8.80
CA PRO A 503 11.80 -10.49 -9.95
C PRO A 503 12.00 -8.97 -9.86
N ARG A 504 12.89 -8.43 -10.68
CA ARG A 504 13.17 -6.98 -10.68
C ARG A 504 11.90 -6.15 -10.93
N TRP A 505 11.71 -5.13 -10.10
CA TRP A 505 10.73 -4.05 -10.25
C TRP A 505 11.48 -2.73 -10.49
N THR A 506 10.88 -1.78 -11.20
CA THR A 506 11.46 -0.44 -11.45
C THR A 506 10.50 0.63 -10.97
N ALA A 507 10.97 1.51 -10.08
CA ALA A 507 10.11 2.46 -9.36
C ALA A 507 9.61 3.62 -10.22
N ARG A 508 8.44 3.45 -10.84
CA ARG A 508 7.72 4.46 -11.65
C ARG A 508 6.21 4.16 -11.67
N PRO A 509 5.33 5.15 -11.86
CA PRO A 509 5.54 6.61 -11.75
C PRO A 509 5.60 7.15 -10.30
N ARG A 510 5.95 8.43 -10.12
CA ARG A 510 6.12 9.09 -8.81
C ARG A 510 4.84 9.09 -7.94
N GLY A 511 4.99 9.17 -6.61
CA GLY A 511 3.85 9.30 -5.68
C GLY A 511 3.77 8.19 -4.63
N ASN A 512 2.62 8.08 -3.96
CA ASN A 512 2.36 7.01 -2.98
C ASN A 512 1.89 5.75 -3.70
N TRP A 513 2.53 4.63 -3.38
CA TRP A 513 2.22 3.32 -3.94
C TRP A 513 1.98 2.35 -2.79
N GLN A 514 0.88 1.59 -2.88
CA GLN A 514 0.67 0.48 -1.98
C GLN A 514 1.43 -0.74 -2.49
N VAL A 515 2.15 -1.40 -1.58
CA VAL A 515 2.72 -2.72 -1.78
C VAL A 515 1.91 -3.68 -0.94
N ALA A 516 1.39 -4.75 -1.57
CA ALA A 516 0.63 -5.77 -0.88
C ALA A 516 1.22 -7.13 -1.17
N CYS A 517 1.49 -7.90 -0.13
CA CYS A 517 1.87 -9.30 -0.22
C CYS A 517 0.73 -10.14 0.37
N SER A 518 0.39 -11.23 -0.30
CA SER A 518 -0.59 -12.21 0.16
C SER A 518 -0.06 -13.63 -0.02
N THR A 519 -0.18 -14.46 1.01
CA THR A 519 0.02 -15.91 0.92
C THR A 519 -1.23 -16.58 0.35
N ARG A 520 -1.06 -17.76 -0.24
CA ARG A 520 -2.14 -18.60 -0.73
C ARG A 520 -1.87 -20.06 -0.39
N LEU A 521 -2.22 -20.45 0.82
CA LEU A 521 -2.23 -21.83 1.28
C LEU A 521 -3.65 -22.39 1.21
N ILE A 522 -3.80 -23.61 0.69
CA ILE A 522 -5.11 -24.28 0.63
C ILE A 522 -5.50 -24.70 2.05
N ALA A 523 -6.71 -24.31 2.48
CA ALA A 523 -7.23 -24.53 3.82
C ALA A 523 -6.37 -23.87 4.92
N ASP A 524 -5.86 -22.68 4.64
CA ASP A 524 -5.29 -21.80 5.67
C ASP A 524 -6.35 -21.49 6.74
N GLN A 525 -5.95 -21.58 8.00
CA GLN A 525 -6.84 -21.44 9.14
C GLN A 525 -6.99 -20.00 9.63
N ASN A 526 -6.09 -19.09 9.26
CA ASN A 526 -6.15 -17.69 9.68
C ASN A 526 -6.00 -16.70 8.51
N PRO A 527 -7.05 -16.52 7.69
CA PRO A 527 -6.99 -15.61 6.55
C PRO A 527 -6.66 -14.13 6.89
N GLY A 528 -6.74 -13.76 8.17
CA GLY A 528 -6.41 -12.41 8.64
C GLY A 528 -4.92 -12.08 8.60
N ASN A 529 -4.02 -13.07 8.61
CA ASN A 529 -2.57 -12.85 8.53
C ASN A 529 -1.99 -13.12 7.12
N ASP A 530 -2.82 -13.62 6.19
CA ASP A 530 -2.40 -13.92 4.82
C ASP A 530 -1.87 -12.69 4.10
N ARG A 531 -2.44 -11.51 4.41
CA ARG A 531 -2.16 -10.26 3.70
C ARG A 531 -1.44 -9.24 4.57
N TYR A 532 -0.32 -8.75 4.06
CA TYR A 532 0.38 -7.59 4.60
C TYR A 532 0.42 -6.46 3.56
N THR A 533 0.15 -5.24 4.00
CA THR A 533 0.23 -4.05 3.13
C THR A 533 1.12 -2.99 3.74
N THR A 534 1.97 -2.37 2.93
CA THR A 534 2.70 -1.17 3.30
C THR A 534 2.56 -0.12 2.19
N ASN A 535 2.88 1.13 2.51
CA ASN A 535 2.95 2.20 1.53
C ASN A 535 4.40 2.60 1.33
N ILE A 536 4.78 2.74 0.07
CA ILE A 536 6.06 3.32 -0.33
C ILE A 536 5.81 4.66 -1.01
N PHE A 537 6.77 5.56 -0.89
CA PHE A 537 6.76 6.84 -1.60
C PHE A 537 7.85 6.84 -2.66
N ILE A 538 7.44 6.84 -3.92
CA ILE A 538 8.36 6.98 -5.06
C ILE A 538 8.69 8.47 -5.20
N ARG A 539 9.87 8.83 -4.70
CA ARG A 539 10.39 10.19 -4.67
C ARG A 539 11.02 10.57 -6.01
N VAL A 540 10.74 11.80 -6.42
CA VAL A 540 11.42 12.51 -7.49
C VAL A 540 12.02 13.79 -6.92
N ARG A 541 13.29 14.03 -7.23
CA ARG A 541 14.05 15.23 -6.87
C ARG A 541 14.42 15.97 -8.15
N ASP A 542 13.86 17.14 -8.34
CA ASP A 542 13.99 17.90 -9.59
C ASP A 542 13.71 19.39 -9.30
N VAL A 543 14.69 20.25 -9.55
CA VAL A 543 14.59 21.71 -9.38
C VAL A 543 15.03 22.42 -10.65
N ALA A 544 14.06 22.89 -11.41
CA ALA A 544 14.29 23.64 -12.63
C ALA A 544 14.60 25.13 -12.36
N ALA A 545 15.56 25.67 -13.11
CA ALA A 545 15.74 27.10 -13.29
C ALA A 545 14.69 27.59 -14.30
N ALA A 546 13.53 28.00 -13.81
CA ALA A 546 12.30 28.10 -14.62
C ALA A 546 12.31 29.26 -15.63
N LYS A 547 12.61 30.49 -15.18
CA LYS A 547 12.52 31.68 -16.04
C LYS A 547 13.35 32.85 -15.49
N ILE A 548 14.00 33.60 -16.38
CA ILE A 548 14.66 34.86 -16.02
C ILE A 548 13.62 35.99 -16.01
N LYS A 549 13.55 36.73 -14.90
CA LYS A 549 12.65 37.88 -14.74
C LYS A 549 13.34 39.19 -15.11
N ALA A 550 14.59 39.36 -14.68
CA ALA A 550 15.40 40.52 -14.96
C ALA A 550 16.90 40.14 -14.94
N PRO A 551 17.74 40.71 -15.82
CA PRO A 551 17.39 41.66 -16.88
C PRO A 551 16.67 41.01 -18.08
N ILE A 552 15.70 41.74 -18.64
CA ILE A 552 15.03 41.42 -19.91
C ILE A 552 14.81 42.71 -20.71
N GLY A 553 14.86 42.65 -22.04
CA GLY A 553 14.59 43.79 -22.91
C GLY A 553 15.77 44.74 -23.09
N CYS A 554 15.50 46.05 -23.14
CA CYS A 554 16.49 47.09 -23.44
C CYS A 554 16.73 48.02 -22.24
N TYR A 555 17.99 48.31 -21.93
CA TYR A 555 18.41 49.24 -20.89
C TYR A 555 19.31 50.33 -21.47
N TYR A 556 19.34 51.52 -20.88
CA TYR A 556 20.34 52.52 -21.25
C TYR A 556 21.70 52.19 -20.62
N SER A 557 22.78 52.50 -21.33
CA SER A 557 24.12 52.43 -20.75
C SER A 557 24.19 53.29 -19.48
N GLY A 558 24.71 52.70 -18.38
CA GLY A 558 24.76 53.28 -17.03
C GLY A 558 23.60 52.90 -16.11
N THR A 559 22.63 52.10 -16.58
CA THR A 559 21.48 51.68 -15.75
C THR A 559 21.90 50.71 -14.64
N ILE A 560 21.41 50.93 -13.41
CA ILE A 560 21.51 49.97 -12.31
C ILE A 560 20.30 49.04 -12.37
N ILE A 561 20.54 47.73 -12.42
CA ILE A 561 19.50 46.70 -12.44
C ILE A 561 19.61 45.80 -11.21
N THR A 562 18.49 45.20 -10.81
CA THR A 562 18.43 44.13 -9.78
C THR A 562 18.10 42.82 -10.50
N PRO A 563 19.08 41.92 -10.70
CA PRO A 563 18.84 40.65 -11.38
C PRO A 563 17.86 39.78 -10.59
N ALA A 564 16.97 39.08 -11.29
CA ALA A 564 15.95 38.23 -10.68
C ALA A 564 15.55 37.08 -11.62
N ALA A 565 15.30 35.90 -11.05
CA ALA A 565 14.83 34.73 -11.79
C ALA A 565 13.96 33.83 -10.91
N TYR A 566 13.25 32.90 -11.54
CA TYR A 566 12.32 31.96 -10.93
C TYR A 566 12.91 30.56 -10.90
N TRP A 567 12.75 29.87 -9.77
CA TRP A 567 13.10 28.46 -9.60
C TRP A 567 11.88 27.65 -9.19
N LYS A 568 11.73 26.46 -9.78
CA LYS A 568 10.57 25.59 -9.54
C LYS A 568 11.03 24.21 -9.10
N ASN A 569 10.53 23.77 -7.95
CA ASN A 569 10.66 22.38 -7.53
C ASN A 569 9.63 21.52 -8.29
N LEU A 570 10.10 20.82 -9.31
CA LEU A 570 9.34 19.88 -10.14
C LEU A 570 9.35 18.45 -9.55
N GLY A 571 10.06 18.24 -8.44
CA GLY A 571 10.04 17.01 -7.66
C GLY A 571 8.74 16.82 -6.89
N ASN A 572 8.74 15.86 -5.96
CA ASN A 572 7.63 15.61 -5.03
C ASN A 572 8.07 15.61 -3.55
N VAL A 573 9.27 16.11 -3.26
CA VAL A 573 9.75 16.39 -1.89
C VAL A 573 10.31 17.80 -1.78
N ASN A 574 10.44 18.32 -0.56
CA ASN A 574 11.09 19.60 -0.35
C ASN A 574 12.55 19.58 -0.84
N ALA A 575 12.97 20.64 -1.52
CA ALA A 575 14.31 20.77 -2.07
C ALA A 575 15.08 21.91 -1.39
N THR A 576 16.36 21.66 -1.07
CA THR A 576 17.31 22.68 -0.61
C THR A 576 18.43 22.77 -1.65
N PHE A 577 18.59 23.92 -2.28
CA PHE A 577 19.44 24.09 -3.47
C PHE A 577 20.03 25.50 -3.54
N GLN A 578 21.01 25.70 -4.41
CA GLN A 578 21.55 27.03 -4.71
C GLN A 578 21.00 27.56 -6.03
N ALA A 579 20.43 28.77 -5.99
CA ALA A 579 20.02 29.54 -7.15
C ALA A 579 21.16 30.47 -7.57
N TRP A 580 21.69 30.30 -8.78
CA TRP A 580 22.80 31.07 -9.33
C TRP A 580 22.32 32.01 -10.43
N ILE A 581 22.95 33.18 -10.53
CA ILE A 581 22.80 34.09 -11.66
C ILE A 581 24.17 34.58 -12.13
N ILE A 582 24.36 34.60 -13.44
CA ILE A 582 25.59 35.00 -14.12
C ILE A 582 25.20 35.97 -15.22
N ILE A 583 25.89 37.11 -15.32
CA ILE A 583 25.72 38.06 -16.42
C ILE A 583 27.06 38.23 -17.14
N GLU A 584 27.01 38.08 -18.45
CA GLU A 584 28.12 38.24 -19.40
C GLU A 584 27.92 39.53 -20.20
N ASN A 585 29.00 40.31 -20.33
CA ASN A 585 29.02 41.53 -21.13
C ASN A 585 29.12 41.20 -22.63
N PRO A 586 29.06 42.20 -23.55
CA PRO A 586 29.15 41.96 -24.99
C PRO A 586 30.49 41.36 -25.47
N ALA A 587 31.54 41.43 -24.65
CA ALA A 587 32.83 40.79 -24.92
C ALA A 587 32.86 39.31 -24.48
N GLY A 588 31.79 38.78 -23.90
CA GLY A 588 31.69 37.42 -23.37
C GLY A 588 32.29 37.24 -21.98
N GLU A 589 32.64 38.33 -21.28
CA GLU A 589 33.21 38.26 -19.94
C GLU A 589 32.11 38.22 -18.87
N ARG A 590 32.24 37.30 -17.90
CA ARG A 590 31.33 37.21 -16.74
C ARG A 590 31.59 38.34 -15.76
N VAL A 591 30.83 39.42 -15.89
CA VAL A 591 30.99 40.63 -15.07
C VAL A 591 30.14 40.63 -13.80
N TYR A 592 29.20 39.69 -13.68
CA TYR A 592 28.39 39.53 -12.47
C TYR A 592 28.10 38.06 -12.20
N ILE A 593 28.45 37.57 -11.01
CA ILE A 593 28.22 36.20 -10.57
C ILE A 593 27.73 36.25 -9.12
N LYS A 594 26.51 35.78 -8.86
CA LYS A 594 25.94 35.70 -7.51
C LYS A 594 25.12 34.42 -7.35
N HIS A 595 24.98 33.98 -6.10
CA HIS A 595 24.10 32.87 -5.75
C HIS A 595 23.34 33.17 -4.46
N GLN A 596 22.26 32.42 -4.25
CA GLN A 596 21.51 32.37 -2.99
C GLN A 596 21.17 30.93 -2.63
N ASN A 597 21.20 30.62 -1.33
CA ASN A 597 20.77 29.34 -0.81
C ASN A 597 19.26 29.37 -0.57
N ILE A 598 18.52 28.48 -1.21
CA ILE A 598 17.08 28.30 -1.03
C ILE A 598 16.86 27.05 -0.19
N ASN A 599 16.24 27.21 0.98
CA ASN A 599 16.04 26.13 1.95
C ASN A 599 14.60 25.63 1.92
N SER A 600 14.43 24.30 1.95
CA SER A 600 13.14 23.61 2.18
C SER A 600 12.00 24.03 1.24
N ARG A 601 12.27 24.15 -0.05
CA ARG A 601 11.30 24.55 -1.09
C ARG A 601 10.27 23.44 -1.36
N PRO A 602 8.95 23.63 -1.15
CA PRO A 602 7.96 22.57 -1.36
C PRO A 602 7.71 22.26 -2.84
N PRO A 603 7.24 21.04 -3.17
CA PRO A 603 6.82 20.64 -4.52
C PRO A 603 5.64 21.47 -5.04
N GLY A 604 5.63 21.78 -6.33
CA GLY A 604 4.44 22.30 -7.02
C GLY A 604 4.06 23.76 -6.72
N ASP A 605 4.81 24.47 -5.89
CA ASP A 605 4.52 25.86 -5.53
C ASP A 605 4.66 26.86 -6.70
N SER A 606 3.95 27.98 -6.56
CA SER A 606 4.06 29.21 -7.35
C SER A 606 5.52 29.66 -7.50
N GLU A 607 5.91 30.04 -8.72
CA GLU A 607 7.25 30.50 -9.11
C GLU A 607 7.70 31.70 -8.26
N PRO A 608 8.50 31.52 -7.18
CA PRO A 608 8.93 32.64 -6.36
C PRO A 608 10.14 33.23 -7.04
N GLU A 609 10.11 34.54 -7.09
CA GLU A 609 11.22 35.33 -7.55
C GLU A 609 12.36 35.23 -6.53
N VAL A 610 13.54 34.84 -7.02
CA VAL A 610 14.80 35.02 -6.30
C VAL A 610 15.46 36.28 -6.87
N THR A 611 15.59 37.32 -6.05
CA THR A 611 16.21 38.60 -6.39
C THR A 611 17.65 38.63 -5.90
N PHE A 612 18.59 39.13 -6.71
CA PHE A 612 20.01 39.20 -6.39
C PHE A 612 20.48 40.64 -6.17
N ALA A 613 21.69 40.84 -5.66
CA ALA A 613 22.23 42.17 -5.39
C ALA A 613 22.30 43.04 -6.67
N PRO A 614 22.04 44.36 -6.64
CA PRO A 614 22.06 45.18 -7.84
C PRO A 614 23.43 45.22 -8.56
N CYS A 615 23.42 45.48 -9.87
CA CYS A 615 24.62 45.68 -10.69
C CYS A 615 24.40 46.74 -11.78
N THR A 616 25.48 47.34 -12.29
CA THR A 616 25.43 48.44 -13.27
C THR A 616 25.83 47.98 -14.66
N LEU A 617 25.06 48.38 -15.68
CA LEU A 617 25.26 48.03 -17.09
C LEU A 617 26.00 49.13 -17.86
N ASN A 618 27.33 49.10 -17.87
CA ASN A 618 28.15 50.25 -18.29
C ASN A 618 28.48 50.32 -19.80
N ILE A 619 28.20 49.29 -20.57
CA ILE A 619 28.62 49.18 -21.98
C ILE A 619 27.41 48.86 -22.84
N SER A 620 27.20 49.63 -23.92
CA SER A 620 26.17 49.34 -24.92
C SER A 620 26.52 48.09 -25.73
N GLY A 621 25.53 47.25 -26.02
CA GLY A 621 25.70 46.02 -26.77
C GLY A 621 24.75 44.92 -26.30
N LYS A 622 24.93 43.72 -26.82
CA LYS A 622 24.16 42.53 -26.44
C LYS A 622 24.80 41.85 -25.23
N TRP A 623 24.05 41.70 -24.16
CA TRP A 623 24.47 41.04 -22.92
C TRP A 623 23.72 39.72 -22.76
N THR A 624 24.32 38.77 -22.04
CA THR A 624 23.73 37.47 -21.76
C THR A 624 23.58 37.29 -20.25
N VAL A 625 22.43 36.80 -19.81
CA VAL A 625 22.19 36.39 -18.43
C VAL A 625 21.85 34.90 -18.39
N ARG A 626 22.44 34.20 -17.43
CA ARG A 626 22.18 32.78 -17.14
C ARG A 626 21.68 32.65 -15.70
N CYS A 627 20.59 31.93 -15.50
CA CYS A 627 20.23 31.38 -14.21
C CYS A 627 20.55 29.89 -14.18
N SER A 628 20.97 29.36 -13.03
CA SER A 628 21.18 27.92 -12.86
C SER A 628 20.90 27.44 -11.45
N THR A 629 20.56 26.17 -11.33
CA THR A 629 20.34 25.46 -10.07
C THR A 629 21.55 24.58 -9.78
N TYR A 630 22.00 24.59 -8.53
CA TYR A 630 22.84 23.52 -7.99
C TYR A 630 22.09 22.78 -6.89
N TYR A 631 21.64 21.56 -7.20
CA TYR A 631 21.02 20.63 -6.27
C TYR A 631 21.70 19.25 -6.40
N PRO A 632 22.51 18.80 -5.42
CA PRO A 632 23.35 17.60 -5.56
C PRO A 632 22.62 16.29 -5.89
N PHE A 633 21.30 16.24 -5.68
CA PHE A 633 20.47 15.05 -5.88
C PHE A 633 19.42 15.24 -6.97
N ASP A 634 19.61 16.23 -7.84
CA ASP A 634 18.72 16.47 -8.98
C ASP A 634 18.77 15.30 -9.97
N GLN A 635 17.60 14.79 -10.35
CA GLN A 635 17.46 13.65 -11.23
C GLN A 635 17.24 14.04 -12.70
N VAL A 636 17.02 15.33 -13.01
CA VAL A 636 16.69 15.84 -14.35
C VAL A 636 17.61 17.01 -14.70
N PRO A 637 18.91 16.77 -14.96
CA PRO A 637 19.90 17.84 -15.08
C PRO A 637 19.68 18.80 -16.27
N VAL A 638 18.85 18.43 -17.23
CA VAL A 638 18.57 19.21 -18.44
C VAL A 638 17.82 20.51 -18.18
N ASN A 639 17.12 20.64 -17.05
CA ASN A 639 16.36 21.84 -16.70
C ASN A 639 17.06 22.72 -15.63
N ASN A 640 18.31 22.39 -15.29
CA ASN A 640 19.07 23.07 -14.24
C ASN A 640 19.60 24.46 -14.65
N PHE A 641 19.37 24.91 -15.89
CA PHE A 641 19.82 26.23 -16.33
C PHE A 641 18.86 26.86 -17.35
N GLY A 642 18.82 28.18 -17.35
CA GLY A 642 18.14 29.01 -18.34
C GLY A 642 19.04 30.17 -18.77
N ASN A 643 18.96 30.56 -20.04
CA ASN A 643 19.69 31.70 -20.59
C ASN A 643 18.71 32.71 -21.20
N ALA A 644 19.03 33.99 -21.10
CA ALA A 644 18.36 35.05 -21.84
C ALA A 644 19.37 36.10 -22.30
N ASN A 645 19.03 36.81 -23.37
CA ASN A 645 19.79 37.95 -23.84
C ASN A 645 19.01 39.24 -23.56
N PHE A 646 19.73 40.33 -23.30
CA PHE A 646 19.17 41.66 -23.18
C PHE A 646 20.14 42.67 -23.81
N THR A 647 19.65 43.84 -24.18
CA THR A 647 20.44 44.82 -24.92
C THR A 647 20.60 46.08 -24.12
N VAL A 648 21.81 46.63 -24.14
CA VAL A 648 22.12 47.93 -23.56
C VAL A 648 22.29 48.91 -24.71
N ILE A 649 21.42 49.90 -24.81
CA ILE A 649 21.39 50.86 -25.92
C ILE A 649 22.07 52.19 -25.54
N PRO A 650 22.69 52.89 -26.51
CA PRO A 650 23.19 54.26 -26.31
C PRO A 650 22.02 55.26 -26.17
N VAL A 651 22.31 56.46 -25.67
CA VAL A 651 21.30 57.51 -25.50
C VAL A 651 21.01 58.18 -26.86
N TRP A 652 19.77 58.07 -27.37
CA TRP A 652 19.31 58.69 -28.63
C TRP A 652 18.39 59.90 -28.37
N LEU A 653 18.43 60.92 -29.25
CA LEU A 653 17.62 62.14 -29.13
C LEU A 653 16.14 61.90 -29.49
N GLN A 654 15.24 62.61 -28.82
CA GLN A 654 13.79 62.53 -29.03
C GLN A 654 13.35 63.09 -30.40
N GLY A 655 12.32 62.49 -31.02
CA GLY A 655 11.69 62.97 -32.25
C GLY A 655 12.13 62.23 -33.52
N TRP A 656 11.77 62.78 -34.70
CA TRP A 656 12.12 62.22 -36.01
C TRP A 656 13.55 62.60 -36.43
N GLN A 657 14.36 61.61 -36.77
CA GLN A 657 15.71 61.77 -37.33
C GLN A 657 15.87 60.85 -38.54
N GLU A 658 16.45 61.36 -39.63
CA GLU A 658 16.90 60.50 -40.72
C GLU A 658 18.16 59.78 -40.27
N VAL A 659 18.15 58.45 -40.37
CA VAL A 659 19.31 57.59 -40.09
C VAL A 659 19.98 57.22 -41.41
N GLN A 660 21.01 56.37 -41.40
CA GLN A 660 21.73 56.01 -42.61
C GLN A 660 20.75 55.54 -43.72
N PRO A 661 20.72 56.21 -44.89
CA PRO A 661 19.81 55.84 -45.97
C PRO A 661 20.09 54.45 -46.51
N MET A 662 19.05 53.78 -47.01
CA MET A 662 19.15 52.47 -47.63
C MET A 662 20.11 52.51 -48.85
N PRO A 663 20.97 51.50 -49.06
CA PRO A 663 21.96 51.55 -50.14
C PRO A 663 21.32 51.59 -51.53
N ALA A 664 21.90 52.33 -52.47
CA ALA A 664 21.43 52.38 -53.86
C ALA A 664 21.71 51.06 -54.62
N ALA A 665 22.91 50.49 -54.46
CA ALA A 665 23.32 49.21 -55.03
C ALA A 665 22.61 48.03 -54.33
N PRO A 666 22.33 46.89 -55.00
CA PRO A 666 22.84 46.53 -56.33
C PRO A 666 22.01 47.07 -57.51
N SER A 667 20.69 47.23 -57.39
CA SER A 667 19.87 47.59 -58.57
C SER A 667 19.91 49.07 -58.99
N GLY A 668 20.41 49.96 -58.12
CA GLY A 668 20.32 51.42 -58.30
C GLY A 668 18.90 51.98 -58.14
N ARG A 669 17.89 51.13 -57.90
CA ARG A 669 16.50 51.57 -57.76
C ARG A 669 16.20 52.08 -56.35
N PRO A 670 15.33 53.09 -56.20
CA PRO A 670 14.84 53.53 -54.90
C PRO A 670 13.67 52.66 -54.41
N VAL A 671 13.33 52.80 -53.12
CA VAL A 671 12.17 52.14 -52.50
C VAL A 671 10.87 52.66 -53.12
N SER A 672 10.04 51.74 -53.61
CA SER A 672 8.73 52.06 -54.19
C SER A 672 7.76 50.90 -53.97
N ASP A 673 6.69 50.78 -54.78
CA ASP A 673 5.64 49.76 -54.61
C ASP A 673 6.24 48.37 -54.32
N GLY A 674 5.89 47.80 -53.16
CA GLY A 674 6.38 46.51 -52.69
C GLY A 674 7.60 46.56 -51.77
N GLY A 675 8.05 47.74 -51.36
CA GLY A 675 8.99 47.88 -50.26
C GLY A 675 8.30 47.67 -48.91
N TRP A 676 9.03 47.06 -47.98
CA TRP A 676 8.56 46.70 -46.64
C TRP A 676 9.73 46.64 -45.66
N LEU A 677 9.39 46.67 -44.36
CA LEU A 677 10.27 46.52 -43.21
C LEU A 677 9.79 45.33 -42.35
N ALA A 678 10.71 44.62 -41.70
CA ALA A 678 10.40 43.62 -40.70
C ALA A 678 11.46 43.64 -39.59
N THR A 679 11.04 43.51 -38.33
CA THR A 679 11.95 43.49 -37.18
C THR A 679 12.02 42.10 -36.57
N LEU A 680 13.23 41.59 -36.37
CA LEU A 680 13.48 40.39 -35.57
C LEU A 680 14.15 40.81 -34.27
N GLU A 681 13.42 40.64 -33.16
CA GLU A 681 13.86 41.06 -31.83
C GLU A 681 15.12 40.32 -31.38
N GLU A 682 15.24 39.02 -31.70
CA GLU A 682 16.38 38.19 -31.31
C GLU A 682 17.74 38.69 -31.85
N TYR A 683 17.73 39.23 -33.07
CA TYR A 683 18.91 39.75 -33.74
C TYR A 683 19.08 41.26 -33.61
N HIS A 684 18.05 41.97 -33.15
CA HIS A 684 18.00 43.44 -33.10
C HIS A 684 18.34 44.10 -34.45
N LEU A 685 17.91 43.49 -35.55
CA LEU A 685 18.09 44.01 -36.91
C LEU A 685 16.74 44.33 -37.57
N ILE A 686 16.76 45.33 -38.45
CA ILE A 686 15.62 45.71 -39.27
C ILE A 686 15.86 45.23 -40.70
N TYR A 687 15.05 44.30 -41.16
CA TYR A 687 15.11 43.76 -42.52
C TYR A 687 14.27 44.61 -43.44
N ALA A 688 14.79 44.91 -44.64
CA ALA A 688 14.15 45.80 -45.57
C ALA A 688 14.27 45.33 -47.01
N ALA A 689 13.16 45.39 -47.75
CA ALA A 689 13.13 45.20 -49.20
C ALA A 689 12.76 46.50 -49.91
N LYS A 690 13.34 46.75 -51.09
CA LYS A 690 13.03 47.95 -51.87
C LYS A 690 11.73 47.89 -52.65
N GLY A 691 11.28 46.68 -52.98
CA GLY A 691 10.22 46.46 -53.96
C GLY A 691 10.62 46.97 -55.34
N ASN A 692 9.73 47.70 -56.02
CA ASN A 692 10.02 48.33 -57.31
C ASN A 692 10.50 47.35 -58.40
N LYS A 693 9.99 46.11 -58.37
CA LYS A 693 10.39 45.00 -59.25
C LYS A 693 11.88 44.67 -59.15
N THR A 694 12.46 44.67 -57.94
CA THR A 694 13.82 44.18 -57.67
C THR A 694 13.78 43.16 -56.53
N GLY A 695 14.81 42.33 -56.45
CA GLY A 695 15.03 41.42 -55.33
C GLY A 695 15.89 42.02 -54.21
N ASP A 696 16.22 43.32 -54.27
CA ASP A 696 17.13 43.96 -53.33
C ASP A 696 16.64 43.83 -51.88
N PHE A 697 17.46 43.22 -51.03
CA PHE A 697 17.14 42.87 -49.65
C PHE A 697 18.34 43.11 -48.72
N TYR A 698 18.06 43.65 -47.53
CA TYR A 698 19.09 44.13 -46.60
C TYR A 698 18.63 43.94 -45.16
N ALA A 699 19.60 43.94 -44.24
CA ALA A 699 19.38 44.21 -42.83
C ALA A 699 20.01 45.56 -42.46
N TYR A 700 19.41 46.27 -41.51
CA TYR A 700 19.91 47.51 -40.93
C TYR A 700 20.15 47.28 -39.44
N ASP A 701 21.34 47.66 -38.97
CA ASP A 701 21.72 47.66 -37.56
C ASP A 701 21.45 49.04 -36.95
N PRO A 702 20.44 49.17 -36.07
CA PRO A 702 20.10 50.46 -35.45
C PRO A 702 21.15 51.00 -34.47
N LEU A 703 21.97 50.13 -33.88
CA LEU A 703 23.00 50.51 -32.92
C LEU A 703 24.26 51.00 -33.62
N ALA A 704 24.65 50.31 -34.70
CA ALA A 704 25.79 50.69 -35.52
C ALA A 704 25.46 51.78 -36.57
N ASP A 705 24.18 52.02 -36.88
CA ASP A 705 23.70 52.90 -37.96
C ASP A 705 24.28 52.49 -39.33
N THR A 706 24.24 51.17 -39.62
CA THR A 706 24.82 50.59 -40.85
C THR A 706 23.89 49.58 -41.52
N TRP A 707 24.10 49.38 -42.83
CA TRP A 707 23.35 48.42 -43.65
C TRP A 707 24.21 47.22 -44.03
N ILE A 708 23.59 46.04 -44.00
CA ILE A 708 24.13 44.74 -44.41
C ILE A 708 23.36 44.28 -45.64
N VAL A 709 24.07 43.96 -46.73
CA VAL A 709 23.47 43.38 -47.94
C VAL A 709 23.18 41.91 -47.70
N LEU A 710 21.95 41.47 -47.95
CA LEU A 710 21.51 40.08 -47.78
C LEU A 710 21.28 39.40 -49.13
N THR A 711 21.07 38.08 -49.09
CA THR A 711 20.70 37.32 -50.28
C THR A 711 19.41 37.88 -50.90
N PRO A 712 19.41 38.25 -52.19
CA PRO A 712 18.27 38.91 -52.81
C PRO A 712 17.06 37.98 -52.90
N ILE A 713 15.86 38.56 -52.84
CA ILE A 713 14.60 37.85 -53.04
C ILE A 713 14.58 37.25 -54.45
N PRO A 714 14.54 35.91 -54.61
CA PRO A 714 14.61 35.26 -55.92
C PRO A 714 13.31 35.44 -56.71
N GLU A 715 13.32 35.22 -58.03
CA GLU A 715 12.10 35.28 -58.85
C GLU A 715 11.11 34.13 -58.59
N GLY A 716 11.64 32.96 -58.23
CA GLY A 716 10.86 31.76 -57.93
C GLY A 716 10.11 31.15 -59.12
N SER A 717 9.20 30.22 -58.82
CA SER A 717 8.38 29.55 -59.84
C SER A 717 7.46 30.53 -60.59
N GLU A 718 7.07 31.64 -59.94
CA GLU A 718 6.21 32.68 -60.48
C GLU A 718 6.91 33.69 -61.41
N ARG A 719 8.24 33.60 -61.56
CA ARG A 719 9.07 34.47 -62.42
C ARG A 719 8.79 35.97 -62.19
N SER A 720 8.70 36.39 -60.93
CA SER A 720 8.34 37.76 -60.57
C SER A 720 9.08 38.24 -59.33
N PHE A 721 9.49 39.52 -59.34
CA PHE A 721 9.99 40.24 -58.17
C PHE A 721 8.88 40.98 -57.40
N PRO A 722 9.13 41.33 -56.12
CA PRO A 722 8.23 42.13 -55.29
C PRO A 722 7.72 43.43 -55.96
N ARG A 723 6.40 43.65 -55.87
CA ARG A 723 5.73 44.90 -56.32
C ARG A 723 4.48 45.18 -55.50
N LYS A 724 3.45 45.80 -56.09
CA LYS A 724 2.19 46.18 -55.43
C LYS A 724 1.57 44.98 -54.70
N GLY A 725 1.41 45.09 -53.38
CA GLY A 725 0.93 44.01 -52.51
C GLY A 725 2.03 43.11 -51.94
N ALA A 726 3.30 43.43 -52.17
CA ALA A 726 4.36 42.77 -51.41
C ALA A 726 4.37 43.33 -49.98
N THR A 727 4.52 42.43 -49.02
CA THR A 727 4.70 42.70 -47.60
C THR A 727 5.47 41.52 -46.98
N ALA A 728 5.98 41.70 -45.78
CA ALA A 728 6.61 40.63 -45.02
C ALA A 728 6.33 40.79 -43.53
N ILE A 729 6.42 39.69 -42.79
CA ILE A 729 6.33 39.67 -41.35
C ILE A 729 7.37 38.70 -40.77
N ALA A 730 7.99 39.08 -39.66
CA ALA A 730 8.91 38.25 -38.92
C ALA A 730 8.15 37.33 -37.94
N ASP A 731 8.68 36.14 -37.67
CA ASP A 731 8.14 35.23 -36.63
C ASP A 731 8.60 35.54 -35.20
N GLY A 732 9.45 36.56 -35.06
CA GLY A 732 10.04 36.97 -33.79
C GLY A 732 11.26 36.16 -33.35
N LYS A 733 11.67 35.14 -34.11
CA LYS A 733 12.80 34.26 -33.78
C LYS A 733 13.83 34.23 -34.91
N GLU A 734 13.62 33.38 -35.91
CA GLU A 734 14.64 32.98 -36.89
C GLU A 734 14.24 33.22 -38.35
N GLY A 735 13.02 33.70 -38.61
CA GLY A 735 12.44 33.67 -39.94
C GLY A 735 11.60 34.88 -40.34
N ILE A 736 11.55 35.15 -41.66
CA ILE A 736 10.70 36.19 -42.25
C ILE A 736 9.82 35.57 -43.33
N TYR A 737 8.51 35.72 -43.20
CA TYR A 737 7.52 35.29 -44.18
C TYR A 737 7.15 36.45 -45.08
N ALA A 738 7.11 36.23 -46.39
CA ALA A 738 6.86 37.30 -47.35
C ALA A 738 5.94 36.85 -48.50
N VAL A 739 5.20 37.82 -49.02
CA VAL A 739 4.51 37.72 -50.31
C VAL A 739 5.08 38.74 -51.27
N LYS A 740 5.23 38.38 -52.56
CA LYS A 740 5.77 39.30 -53.57
C LYS A 740 4.71 40.24 -54.17
N GLY A 741 3.43 39.98 -53.89
CA GLY A 741 2.32 40.68 -54.54
C GLY A 741 2.41 40.56 -56.06
N ASN A 742 2.18 41.65 -56.78
CA ASN A 742 2.29 41.72 -58.25
C ASN A 742 1.41 40.69 -59.00
N ASN A 743 0.26 40.29 -58.44
CA ASN A 743 -0.63 39.28 -59.02
C ASN A 743 -0.01 37.87 -59.04
N THR A 744 0.66 37.48 -57.94
CA THR A 744 1.26 36.15 -57.73
C THR A 744 0.59 35.43 -56.56
N LEU A 745 0.81 34.11 -56.44
CA LEU A 745 0.40 33.30 -55.30
C LEU A 745 1.61 32.83 -54.47
N GLY A 746 2.83 33.22 -54.87
CA GLY A 746 4.05 32.79 -54.22
C GLY A 746 4.11 33.24 -52.76
N PHE A 747 4.39 32.29 -51.88
CA PHE A 747 4.64 32.51 -50.46
C PHE A 747 6.07 32.09 -50.13
N TRP A 748 6.78 32.94 -49.39
CA TRP A 748 8.21 32.84 -49.22
C TRP A 748 8.59 32.88 -47.76
N PHE A 749 9.64 32.13 -47.42
CA PHE A 749 10.28 32.19 -46.13
C PHE A 749 11.77 32.49 -46.32
N TYR A 750 12.27 33.47 -45.59
CA TYR A 750 13.68 33.75 -45.47
C TYR A 750 14.17 33.23 -44.14
N ASP A 751 15.17 32.36 -44.20
CA ASP A 751 15.90 31.85 -43.06
C ASP A 751 17.06 32.80 -42.76
N VAL A 752 17.02 33.44 -41.59
CA VAL A 752 17.99 34.45 -41.20
C VAL A 752 19.34 33.82 -40.91
N THR A 753 19.36 32.64 -40.29
CA THR A 753 20.58 31.95 -39.90
C THR A 753 21.35 31.47 -41.13
N LEU A 754 20.63 31.01 -42.15
CA LEU A 754 21.22 30.52 -43.39
C LEU A 754 21.44 31.63 -44.42
N ASN A 755 20.87 32.82 -44.23
CA ASN A 755 20.82 33.90 -45.22
C ASN A 755 20.28 33.41 -46.57
N LEU A 756 19.16 32.68 -46.56
CA LEU A 756 18.58 32.02 -47.74
C LEU A 756 17.07 32.15 -47.82
N TRP A 757 16.56 32.35 -49.04
CA TRP A 757 15.14 32.32 -49.37
C TRP A 757 14.69 30.93 -49.83
N ARG A 758 13.55 30.47 -49.33
CA ARG A 758 12.83 29.28 -49.83
C ARG A 758 11.38 29.61 -50.16
N GLN A 759 10.88 29.00 -51.23
CA GLN A 759 9.45 29.07 -51.56
C GLN A 759 8.70 28.05 -50.69
N LEU A 760 7.63 28.50 -50.05
CA LEU A 760 6.68 27.67 -49.33
C LEU A 760 5.50 27.30 -50.23
N PRO A 761 4.59 26.39 -49.80
CA PRO A 761 3.38 26.11 -50.55
C PRO A 761 2.61 27.39 -50.91
N ASP A 762 2.30 27.54 -52.20
CA ASP A 762 1.63 28.72 -52.74
C ASP A 762 0.28 28.98 -52.05
N ILE A 763 -0.07 30.27 -51.97
CA ILE A 763 -1.35 30.73 -51.42
C ILE A 763 -2.50 30.17 -52.27
N PRO A 764 -3.57 29.64 -51.66
CA PRO A 764 -4.73 29.16 -52.40
C PRO A 764 -5.32 30.23 -53.32
N ALA A 765 -5.64 29.84 -54.56
CA ALA A 765 -6.30 30.72 -55.52
C ALA A 765 -7.68 31.20 -55.01
N GLY A 766 -8.34 30.38 -54.19
CA GLY A 766 -9.65 30.67 -53.60
C GLY A 766 -10.78 30.73 -54.62
N ILE A 767 -12.01 30.96 -54.13
CA ILE A 767 -13.23 31.01 -54.97
C ILE A 767 -13.20 32.20 -55.94
N SER A 768 -12.57 33.31 -55.55
CA SER A 768 -12.50 34.52 -56.37
C SER A 768 -11.52 34.41 -57.56
N GLY A 769 -10.60 33.43 -57.52
CA GLY A 769 -9.50 33.27 -58.47
C GLY A 769 -8.49 34.42 -58.48
N LYS A 770 -8.65 35.43 -57.62
CA LYS A 770 -7.75 36.59 -57.57
C LYS A 770 -6.44 36.17 -56.91
N LYS A 771 -5.32 36.70 -57.38
CA LYS A 771 -3.99 36.52 -56.78
C LYS A 771 -3.64 37.71 -55.87
N VAL A 772 -2.57 37.59 -55.09
CA VAL A 772 -2.12 38.64 -54.15
C VAL A 772 -1.75 39.90 -54.93
N LYS A 773 -2.38 41.02 -54.57
CA LYS A 773 -2.11 42.34 -55.14
C LYS A 773 -2.29 43.41 -54.07
N GLY A 774 -2.24 44.68 -54.45
CA GLY A 774 -2.25 45.77 -53.48
C GLY A 774 -3.35 45.68 -52.43
N GLY A 775 -3.06 46.04 -51.17
CA GLY A 775 -4.01 45.93 -50.05
C GLY A 775 -3.96 44.59 -49.33
N SER A 776 -2.98 43.75 -49.65
CA SER A 776 -2.60 42.60 -48.87
C SER A 776 -1.68 42.99 -47.72
N ASP A 777 -1.78 42.26 -46.61
CA ASP A 777 -0.85 42.38 -45.50
C ASP A 777 -0.74 41.07 -44.69
N LEU A 778 0.29 40.96 -43.85
CA LEU A 778 0.61 39.76 -43.06
C LEU A 778 0.78 40.09 -41.58
N VAL A 779 0.34 39.19 -40.70
CA VAL A 779 0.73 39.18 -39.27
C VAL A 779 1.09 37.75 -38.84
N TYR A 780 2.03 37.64 -37.91
CA TYR A 780 2.42 36.37 -37.30
C TYR A 780 1.81 36.25 -35.91
N VAL A 781 1.22 35.09 -35.61
CA VAL A 781 0.51 34.80 -34.36
C VAL A 781 0.93 33.43 -33.86
N ASN A 782 1.25 33.29 -32.56
CA ASN A 782 1.39 31.98 -31.92
C ASN A 782 0.09 31.63 -31.20
N GLU A 783 -0.60 30.58 -31.67
CA GLU A 783 -1.79 30.00 -31.03
C GLU A 783 -1.40 28.66 -30.40
N ASN A 784 -1.50 28.52 -29.07
CA ASN A 784 -1.19 27.28 -28.35
C ASN A 784 0.16 26.66 -28.77
N ASP A 785 1.23 27.46 -28.72
CA ASP A 785 2.60 27.10 -29.12
C ASP A 785 2.78 26.73 -30.62
N THR A 786 1.76 26.93 -31.45
CA THR A 786 1.82 26.74 -32.90
C THR A 786 1.85 28.08 -33.62
N GLY A 787 2.83 28.27 -34.50
CA GLY A 787 2.94 29.47 -35.33
C GLY A 787 1.95 29.50 -36.49
N TYR A 788 1.32 30.66 -36.69
CA TYR A 788 0.44 30.95 -37.81
C TYR A 788 0.80 32.27 -38.47
N VAL A 789 0.83 32.28 -39.80
CA VAL A 789 0.91 33.50 -40.61
C VAL A 789 -0.47 33.82 -41.16
N TYR A 790 -1.09 34.88 -40.67
CA TYR A 790 -2.37 35.39 -41.16
C TYR A 790 -2.15 36.29 -42.36
N LEU A 791 -3.00 36.13 -43.38
CA LEU A 791 -2.92 36.84 -44.65
C LEU A 791 -4.27 37.47 -45.00
N LEU A 792 -4.29 38.80 -45.09
CA LEU A 792 -5.29 39.50 -45.89
C LEU A 792 -4.82 39.53 -47.34
N LYS A 793 -5.58 38.94 -48.25
CA LYS A 793 -5.14 38.77 -49.66
C LYS A 793 -5.23 40.05 -50.51
N GLY A 794 -6.04 41.01 -50.07
CA GLY A 794 -6.22 42.32 -50.71
C GLY A 794 -7.09 42.30 -51.98
N TYR A 795 -7.77 43.42 -52.28
CA TYR A 795 -8.70 43.63 -53.42
C TYR A 795 -9.88 42.63 -53.54
N GLY A 796 -10.04 41.76 -52.56
CA GLY A 796 -11.19 40.93 -52.26
C GLY A 796 -11.42 40.94 -50.75
N LEU A 797 -12.16 39.95 -50.26
CA LEU A 797 -12.42 39.77 -48.84
C LEU A 797 -11.64 38.58 -48.26
N GLU A 798 -10.96 37.81 -49.10
CA GLU A 798 -10.37 36.54 -48.68
C GLU A 798 -9.30 36.74 -47.58
N PHE A 799 -9.47 35.97 -46.51
CA PHE A 799 -8.61 35.94 -45.34
C PHE A 799 -8.18 34.49 -45.07
N TYR A 800 -6.89 34.27 -44.86
CA TYR A 800 -6.32 32.94 -44.68
C TYR A 800 -5.34 32.94 -43.52
N ARG A 801 -5.01 31.75 -43.03
CA ARG A 801 -3.82 31.53 -42.19
C ARG A 801 -3.02 30.34 -42.67
N PHE A 802 -1.70 30.41 -42.51
CA PHE A 802 -0.77 29.33 -42.82
C PHE A 802 -0.19 28.77 -41.52
N ASN A 803 -0.32 27.46 -41.31
CA ASN A 803 0.25 26.78 -40.14
C ASN A 803 1.73 26.46 -40.42
N THR A 804 2.64 27.02 -39.62
CA THR A 804 4.08 26.92 -39.86
C THR A 804 4.68 25.54 -39.55
N ILE A 805 3.97 24.72 -38.77
CA ILE A 805 4.40 23.37 -38.41
C ILE A 805 3.98 22.34 -39.46
N THR A 806 2.71 22.37 -39.85
CA THR A 806 2.14 21.43 -40.83
C THR A 806 2.38 21.84 -42.28
N GLY A 807 2.70 23.12 -42.52
CA GLY A 807 2.94 23.65 -43.86
C GLY A 807 1.68 23.86 -44.70
N ASN A 808 0.50 23.97 -44.07
CA ASN A 808 -0.79 24.02 -44.77
C ASN A 808 -1.50 25.37 -44.62
N TRP A 809 -2.15 25.81 -45.70
CA TRP A 809 -3.06 26.95 -45.72
C TRP A 809 -4.47 26.56 -45.26
N GLN A 810 -5.10 27.41 -44.47
CA GLN A 810 -6.47 27.26 -43.96
C GLN A 810 -7.28 28.52 -44.28
N PRO A 811 -8.48 28.40 -44.87
CA PRO A 811 -9.37 29.54 -45.06
C PRO A 811 -9.97 30.00 -43.72
N LEU A 812 -10.16 31.30 -43.56
CA LEU A 812 -10.86 31.93 -42.44
C LEU A 812 -12.10 32.67 -42.96
N PRO A 813 -13.03 33.10 -42.08
CA PRO A 813 -14.13 33.94 -42.49
C PRO A 813 -13.66 35.20 -43.24
N ASP A 814 -14.34 35.50 -44.34
CA ASP A 814 -14.04 36.64 -45.21
C ASP A 814 -13.97 37.94 -44.40
N ALA A 815 -12.97 38.77 -44.72
CA ALA A 815 -12.80 40.09 -44.15
C ALA A 815 -14.03 40.99 -44.39
N PRO A 816 -14.39 41.89 -43.45
CA PRO A 816 -15.63 42.65 -43.52
C PRO A 816 -15.83 43.43 -44.82
N THR A 817 -17.03 43.32 -45.38
CA THR A 817 -17.42 44.07 -46.59
C THR A 817 -17.41 45.58 -46.35
N GLY A 818 -17.86 46.04 -45.17
CA GLY A 818 -17.93 47.48 -44.83
C GLY A 818 -18.60 48.33 -45.92
N ILE A 819 -18.13 49.56 -46.12
CA ILE A 819 -18.63 50.48 -47.15
C ILE A 819 -18.50 49.91 -48.58
N LYS A 820 -17.45 49.12 -48.85
CA LYS A 820 -17.22 48.47 -50.14
C LYS A 820 -16.45 47.17 -49.96
N GLY A 821 -16.89 46.10 -50.62
CA GLY A 821 -16.27 44.76 -50.59
C GLY A 821 -14.89 44.66 -51.28
N LYS A 822 -13.97 45.56 -50.92
CA LYS A 822 -12.63 45.69 -51.48
C LYS A 822 -11.69 46.37 -50.48
N TRP A 823 -10.64 45.66 -50.10
CA TRP A 823 -9.51 46.20 -49.35
C TRP A 823 -8.46 46.75 -50.34
N ASP A 824 -8.19 48.06 -50.34
CA ASP A 824 -7.34 48.73 -51.34
C ASP A 824 -5.88 48.89 -50.88
N ARG A 825 -5.00 49.39 -51.75
CA ARG A 825 -3.59 49.67 -51.42
C ARG A 825 -3.47 50.60 -50.22
N GLY A 826 -2.65 50.19 -49.25
CA GLY A 826 -2.44 50.86 -47.97
C GLY A 826 -3.35 50.36 -46.84
N SER A 827 -4.16 49.32 -47.08
CA SER A 827 -4.74 48.52 -46.01
C SER A 827 -3.65 47.71 -45.33
N TRP A 828 -3.76 47.51 -44.02
CA TRP A 828 -2.78 46.81 -43.20
C TRP A 828 -3.43 46.04 -42.05
N LEU A 829 -2.69 45.08 -41.51
CA LEU A 829 -3.02 44.26 -40.35
C LEU A 829 -2.01 44.54 -39.22
N VAL A 830 -2.45 44.49 -37.96
CA VAL A 830 -1.57 44.49 -36.79
C VAL A 830 -2.12 43.56 -35.72
N TYR A 831 -1.25 42.80 -35.07
CA TYR A 831 -1.63 41.89 -33.98
C TYR A 831 -1.27 42.50 -32.63
N ASP A 832 -2.15 42.36 -31.63
CA ASP A 832 -1.97 42.94 -30.28
C ASP A 832 -1.06 42.13 -29.35
N ASN A 833 -0.54 41.00 -29.84
CA ASN A 833 0.22 40.02 -29.05
C ASN A 833 -0.60 39.29 -27.98
N GLU A 834 -1.93 39.39 -27.99
CA GLU A 834 -2.83 38.70 -27.08
C GLU A 834 -3.86 37.85 -27.82
N HIS A 835 -4.89 38.47 -28.37
CA HIS A 835 -6.01 37.75 -28.99
C HIS A 835 -6.66 38.48 -30.18
N THR A 836 -6.21 39.69 -30.52
CA THR A 836 -6.89 40.52 -31.53
C THR A 836 -5.96 40.92 -32.67
N ILE A 837 -6.38 40.66 -33.91
CA ILE A 837 -5.81 41.23 -35.12
C ILE A 837 -6.67 42.43 -35.54
N TYR A 838 -6.09 43.62 -35.59
CA TYR A 838 -6.74 44.81 -36.13
C TYR A 838 -6.44 44.99 -37.61
N ALA A 839 -7.45 45.33 -38.39
CA ALA A 839 -7.35 45.52 -39.83
C ALA A 839 -7.83 46.92 -40.24
N HIS A 840 -6.93 47.75 -40.76
CA HIS A 840 -7.29 49.05 -41.31
C HIS A 840 -7.60 48.96 -42.80
N LYS A 841 -8.74 49.52 -43.17
CA LYS A 841 -9.20 49.56 -44.55
C LYS A 841 -8.93 50.92 -45.18
N ALA A 842 -7.88 50.98 -46.00
CA ALA A 842 -7.50 52.18 -46.72
C ALA A 842 -8.63 52.71 -47.62
N LYS A 843 -8.60 54.01 -47.91
CA LYS A 843 -9.60 54.82 -48.64
C LYS A 843 -10.95 54.99 -47.93
N TYR A 844 -11.35 54.03 -47.11
CA TYR A 844 -12.62 54.03 -46.37
C TYR A 844 -12.45 54.40 -44.91
N HIS A 845 -11.23 54.27 -44.36
CA HIS A 845 -10.88 54.59 -42.98
C HIS A 845 -11.62 53.72 -41.96
N GLU A 846 -12.03 52.52 -42.35
CA GLU A 846 -12.66 51.57 -41.42
C GLU A 846 -11.56 50.83 -40.66
N LEU A 847 -11.74 50.61 -39.36
CA LEU A 847 -10.88 49.75 -38.55
C LEU A 847 -11.73 48.57 -38.06
N TRP A 848 -11.26 47.35 -38.26
CA TRP A 848 -11.96 46.13 -37.86
C TRP A 848 -11.08 45.32 -36.91
N ALA A 849 -11.69 44.49 -36.07
CA ALA A 849 -10.98 43.57 -35.18
C ALA A 849 -11.35 42.13 -35.56
N PHE A 850 -10.38 41.22 -35.50
CA PHE A 850 -10.55 39.79 -35.66
C PHE A 850 -10.03 39.09 -34.42
N ASP A 851 -10.87 38.27 -33.79
CA ASP A 851 -10.54 37.52 -32.59
C ASP A 851 -9.96 36.15 -32.99
N ILE A 852 -8.73 35.87 -32.57
CA ILE A 852 -8.03 34.61 -32.91
C ILE A 852 -8.50 33.42 -32.08
N VAL A 853 -9.25 33.63 -31.01
CA VAL A 853 -9.81 32.56 -30.18
C VAL A 853 -11.12 32.05 -30.77
N THR A 854 -11.98 32.96 -31.20
CA THR A 854 -13.29 32.62 -31.81
C THR A 854 -13.24 32.51 -33.34
N HIS A 855 -12.15 32.99 -33.96
CA HIS A 855 -11.98 33.14 -35.42
C HIS A 855 -13.07 33.97 -36.09
N GLN A 856 -13.60 34.98 -35.39
CA GLN A 856 -14.64 35.86 -35.90
C GLN A 856 -14.16 37.31 -36.04
N TRP A 857 -14.70 38.00 -37.05
CA TRP A 857 -14.59 39.45 -37.17
C TRP A 857 -15.58 40.15 -36.25
N SER A 858 -15.25 41.37 -35.81
CA SER A 858 -16.15 42.22 -35.06
C SER A 858 -17.41 42.53 -35.88
N GLU A 859 -18.58 42.51 -35.23
CA GLU A 859 -19.87 42.78 -35.88
C GLU A 859 -19.95 44.20 -36.46
N THR A 860 -19.25 45.16 -35.83
CA THR A 860 -19.19 46.55 -36.26
C THR A 860 -17.75 47.05 -36.36
N ALA A 861 -17.53 48.09 -37.17
CA ALA A 861 -16.23 48.72 -37.30
C ALA A 861 -15.90 49.57 -36.06
N LEU A 862 -14.65 49.50 -35.61
CA LEU A 862 -14.08 50.39 -34.60
C LEU A 862 -13.89 51.81 -35.17
N PRO A 863 -13.71 52.83 -34.30
CA PRO A 863 -13.41 54.19 -34.73
C PRO A 863 -12.24 54.26 -35.71
N GLY A 864 -12.54 54.76 -36.90
CA GLY A 864 -11.62 54.87 -38.01
C GLY A 864 -10.54 55.94 -37.85
N MET A 865 -9.39 55.77 -38.51
CA MET A 865 -8.34 56.80 -38.54
C MET A 865 -8.92 58.12 -39.10
N PRO A 866 -8.78 59.28 -38.43
CA PRO A 866 -9.39 60.53 -38.87
C PRO A 866 -8.97 60.96 -40.29
N VAL A 867 -9.86 61.62 -41.05
CA VAL A 867 -9.52 62.13 -42.40
C VAL A 867 -8.82 63.49 -42.35
N SER A 868 -9.11 64.29 -41.33
CA SER A 868 -8.58 65.64 -41.10
C SER A 868 -7.34 65.60 -40.22
N SER A 869 -6.28 66.30 -40.64
CA SER A 869 -5.06 66.50 -39.86
C SER A 869 -5.07 67.85 -39.15
N THR A 870 -4.89 67.84 -37.83
CA THR A 870 -4.69 69.03 -36.99
C THR A 870 -3.31 69.66 -37.20
N LYS A 871 -2.30 68.86 -37.54
CA LYS A 871 -0.92 69.34 -37.76
C LYS A 871 -0.72 69.98 -39.14
N THR A 872 -1.44 69.53 -40.17
CA THR A 872 -1.27 70.02 -41.55
C THR A 872 -2.47 70.81 -42.09
N GLY A 873 -3.61 70.77 -41.40
CA GLY A 873 -4.86 71.42 -41.82
C GLY A 873 -5.50 70.83 -43.08
N LYS A 874 -5.11 69.63 -43.52
CA LYS A 874 -5.57 69.02 -44.77
C LYS A 874 -6.44 67.79 -44.52
N ASN A 875 -7.41 67.59 -45.40
CA ASN A 875 -8.22 66.37 -45.46
C ASN A 875 -7.61 65.38 -46.46
N LYS A 876 -7.10 64.25 -45.97
CA LYS A 876 -6.46 63.22 -46.79
C LYS A 876 -6.97 61.83 -46.46
N LYS A 877 -7.25 61.07 -47.51
CA LYS A 877 -7.60 59.65 -47.37
C LYS A 877 -6.34 58.81 -47.25
N SER A 878 -6.31 57.85 -46.34
CA SER A 878 -5.28 56.80 -46.28
C SER A 878 -5.30 56.01 -47.59
N LYS A 879 -4.14 55.84 -48.21
CA LYS A 879 -3.93 55.10 -49.48
C LYS A 879 -2.54 54.45 -49.43
N ASP A 880 -2.05 54.02 -50.59
CA ASP A 880 -0.73 53.40 -50.80
C ASP A 880 0.41 54.00 -49.95
N GLY A 881 1.17 53.14 -49.28
CA GLY A 881 2.14 53.50 -48.23
C GLY A 881 1.55 53.64 -46.83
N GLY A 882 0.28 53.30 -46.64
CA GLY A 882 -0.31 53.17 -45.32
C GLY A 882 0.16 51.87 -44.69
N SER A 883 0.62 51.94 -43.44
CA SER A 883 1.09 50.80 -42.66
C SER A 883 0.89 51.07 -41.17
N GLY A 884 0.86 50.01 -40.35
CA GLY A 884 0.66 50.08 -38.91
C GLY A 884 1.56 49.09 -38.18
N VAL A 885 1.88 49.39 -36.92
CA VAL A 885 2.57 48.49 -36.01
C VAL A 885 1.95 48.58 -34.63
N PHE A 886 1.80 47.45 -33.93
CA PHE A 886 1.35 47.44 -32.53
C PHE A 886 2.56 47.55 -31.60
N TYR A 887 2.51 48.47 -30.64
CA TYR A 887 3.54 48.62 -29.63
C TYR A 887 2.93 49.16 -28.33
N ASN A 888 3.26 48.51 -27.21
CA ASN A 888 2.87 48.92 -25.85
C ASN A 888 1.37 49.25 -25.72
N GLY A 889 0.50 48.32 -26.14
CA GLY A 889 -0.96 48.47 -26.00
C GLY A 889 -1.59 49.47 -26.96
N SER A 890 -0.91 49.90 -28.02
CA SER A 890 -1.41 50.89 -28.98
C SER A 890 -0.95 50.60 -30.40
N ILE A 891 -1.73 51.03 -31.39
CA ILE A 891 -1.37 50.94 -32.81
C ILE A 891 -0.75 52.27 -33.25
N TYR A 892 0.45 52.22 -33.81
CA TYR A 892 1.12 53.35 -34.44
C TYR A 892 1.03 53.19 -35.95
N ALA A 893 0.50 54.19 -36.64
CA ALA A 893 0.13 54.06 -38.05
C ALA A 893 0.58 55.25 -38.90
N LEU A 894 1.13 54.91 -40.07
CA LEU A 894 1.42 55.85 -41.14
C LEU A 894 0.18 56.05 -42.00
N LYS A 895 -0.18 57.31 -42.23
CA LYS A 895 -1.21 57.62 -43.23
C LYS A 895 -0.58 57.71 -44.61
N GLY A 896 -0.70 56.66 -45.41
CA GLY A 896 -0.22 56.67 -46.79
C GLY A 896 -1.01 57.61 -47.71
N GLY A 897 -0.66 57.64 -49.00
CA GLY A 897 -1.34 58.49 -49.98
C GLY A 897 -0.72 59.88 -50.18
N ASN A 898 0.61 59.98 -50.03
CA ASN A 898 1.40 61.21 -50.15
C ASN A 898 1.15 62.19 -48.98
N THR A 899 1.19 61.66 -47.74
CA THR A 899 1.06 62.44 -46.50
C THR A 899 2.34 62.36 -45.65
N CYS A 900 2.44 63.19 -44.61
CA CYS A 900 3.49 63.14 -43.60
C CYS A 900 2.92 62.87 -42.21
N GLU A 901 1.69 62.35 -42.15
CA GLU A 901 0.93 62.21 -40.92
C GLU A 901 1.22 60.86 -40.25
N PHE A 902 1.44 60.91 -38.94
CA PHE A 902 1.74 59.77 -38.08
C PHE A 902 0.71 59.75 -36.95
N TRP A 903 0.08 58.61 -36.71
CA TRP A 903 -1.09 58.50 -35.85
C TRP A 903 -0.90 57.39 -34.81
N LYS A 904 -1.49 57.56 -33.63
CA LYS A 904 -1.58 56.53 -32.58
C LYS A 904 -3.04 56.22 -32.28
N PHE A 905 -3.43 54.95 -32.27
CA PHE A 905 -4.73 54.48 -31.81
C PHE A 905 -4.56 53.73 -30.49
N ASN A 906 -5.39 54.06 -29.51
CA ASN A 906 -5.48 53.31 -28.25
C ASN A 906 -6.73 52.42 -28.31
N PRO A 907 -6.58 51.08 -28.43
CA PRO A 907 -7.73 50.18 -28.46
C PRO A 907 -8.60 50.24 -27.20
N GLY A 908 -8.00 50.44 -26.03
CA GLY A 908 -8.72 50.49 -24.76
C GLY A 908 -9.68 51.68 -24.65
N SER A 909 -9.36 52.82 -25.28
CA SER A 909 -10.22 54.00 -25.32
C SER A 909 -10.93 54.23 -26.66
N GLY A 910 -10.61 53.45 -27.69
CA GLY A 910 -11.16 53.61 -29.04
C GLY A 910 -10.81 54.93 -29.72
N SER A 911 -9.71 55.60 -29.34
CA SER A 911 -9.40 56.97 -29.79
C SER A 911 -8.10 57.08 -30.59
N TRP A 912 -8.07 58.02 -31.54
CA TRP A 912 -6.91 58.35 -32.38
C TRP A 912 -6.27 59.67 -31.96
N ILE A 913 -4.94 59.71 -31.91
CA ILE A 913 -4.11 60.88 -31.61
C ILE A 913 -3.13 61.11 -32.77
N GLU A 914 -3.04 62.35 -33.27
CA GLU A 914 -2.05 62.73 -34.28
C GLU A 914 -0.71 63.05 -33.61
N LEU A 915 0.36 62.34 -34.01
CA LEU A 915 1.73 62.53 -33.53
C LEU A 915 2.50 63.52 -34.41
N ASP A 916 3.76 63.77 -34.07
CA ASP A 916 4.61 64.70 -34.82
C ASP A 916 4.83 64.23 -36.26
N THR A 917 4.66 65.16 -37.19
CA THR A 917 4.74 64.88 -38.62
C THR A 917 6.16 64.54 -39.03
N ILE A 918 6.28 63.57 -39.95
CA ILE A 918 7.56 63.18 -40.54
C ILE A 918 8.08 64.35 -41.40
N SER A 919 9.38 64.66 -41.30
CA SER A 919 9.99 65.71 -42.14
C SER A 919 9.74 65.44 -43.63
N GLN A 920 9.41 66.50 -44.38
CA GLN A 920 9.13 66.39 -45.82
C GLN A 920 10.40 66.52 -46.68
N ILE A 921 11.53 66.87 -46.08
CA ILE A 921 12.82 67.01 -46.75
C ILE A 921 13.80 66.07 -46.04
N GLY A 922 14.44 65.20 -46.80
CA GLY A 922 15.49 64.28 -46.34
C GLY A 922 16.69 64.30 -47.28
N SER A 923 17.51 63.26 -47.24
CA SER A 923 18.71 63.07 -48.07
C SER A 923 18.46 63.17 -49.58
N SER A 924 17.22 62.97 -50.04
CA SER A 924 16.86 63.16 -51.46
C SER A 924 16.81 64.64 -51.91
N GLY A 925 16.83 65.60 -50.98
CA GLY A 925 16.69 67.05 -51.22
C GLY A 925 15.33 67.47 -51.82
N LYS A 926 14.44 66.50 -52.09
CA LYS A 926 13.13 66.72 -52.71
C LYS A 926 12.04 66.63 -51.66
N LYS A 927 10.98 67.43 -51.85
CA LYS A 927 9.79 67.36 -50.99
C LYS A 927 9.08 66.00 -51.18
N LYS A 928 9.31 65.08 -50.26
CA LYS A 928 8.81 63.70 -50.30
C LYS A 928 7.98 63.40 -49.06
N ARG A 929 7.00 62.53 -49.26
CA ARG A 929 5.95 62.15 -48.30
C ARG A 929 5.68 60.66 -48.45
N VAL A 930 5.10 60.04 -47.42
CA VAL A 930 4.82 58.60 -47.38
C VAL A 930 3.87 58.22 -48.52
N LYS A 931 4.29 57.28 -49.37
CA LYS A 931 3.53 56.75 -50.51
C LYS A 931 3.95 55.29 -50.77
N GLY A 932 3.59 54.69 -51.91
CA GLY A 932 3.92 53.31 -52.26
C GLY A 932 5.37 52.94 -51.94
N GLY A 933 5.53 51.84 -51.19
CA GLY A 933 6.77 51.39 -50.55
C GLY A 933 7.03 51.95 -49.15
N GLY A 934 6.08 52.71 -48.59
CA GLY A 934 6.16 53.19 -47.22
C GLY A 934 5.70 52.13 -46.23
N ASP A 935 6.44 51.98 -45.13
CA ASP A 935 6.21 50.96 -44.11
C ASP A 935 6.78 51.38 -42.75
N ILE A 936 6.33 50.75 -41.65
CA ILE A 936 6.72 51.05 -40.27
C ILE A 936 6.96 49.79 -39.43
N VAL A 937 7.97 49.83 -38.57
CA VAL A 937 8.26 48.81 -37.54
C VAL A 937 8.69 49.47 -36.23
N HIS A 938 8.59 48.76 -35.10
CA HIS A 938 9.12 49.21 -33.81
C HIS A 938 10.43 48.50 -33.47
N PHE A 939 11.33 49.21 -32.79
CA PHE A 939 12.58 48.66 -32.26
C PHE A 939 12.54 48.44 -30.73
N GLY A 940 11.37 48.64 -30.11
CA GLY A 940 11.24 48.65 -28.66
C GLY A 940 11.61 50.01 -28.05
N GLY A 941 11.37 50.18 -26.75
CA GLY A 941 11.70 51.43 -26.02
C GLY A 941 10.99 52.69 -26.51
N GLY A 942 9.89 52.57 -27.26
CA GLY A 942 9.21 53.71 -27.90
C GLY A 942 9.89 54.23 -29.16
N ILE A 943 10.69 53.39 -29.82
CA ILE A 943 11.48 53.73 -31.00
C ILE A 943 10.88 53.06 -32.23
N PHE A 944 10.71 53.82 -33.30
CA PHE A 944 10.10 53.37 -34.55
C PHE A 944 10.96 53.69 -35.74
N PHE A 945 10.96 52.82 -36.74
CA PHE A 945 11.65 53.03 -38.01
C PHE A 945 10.68 52.98 -39.16
N ILE A 946 10.85 53.87 -40.14
CA ILE A 946 9.97 53.94 -41.30
C ILE A 946 10.74 54.08 -42.61
N LEU A 947 10.17 53.46 -43.65
CA LEU A 947 10.43 53.83 -45.02
C LEU A 947 9.37 54.83 -45.48
N LYS A 948 9.76 55.90 -46.15
CA LYS A 948 8.78 56.78 -46.83
C LYS A 948 8.28 56.19 -48.15
N GLY A 949 9.03 55.28 -48.76
CA GLY A 949 8.82 54.84 -50.13
C GLY A 949 8.85 56.03 -51.10
N ASN A 950 7.90 56.10 -52.02
CA ASN A 950 7.76 57.25 -52.94
C ASN A 950 9.02 57.55 -53.78
N LYS A 951 9.77 56.50 -54.14
CA LYS A 951 11.03 56.57 -54.87
C LYS A 951 12.11 57.34 -54.09
N THR A 952 12.26 57.06 -52.80
CA THR A 952 13.39 57.51 -51.97
C THR A 952 14.18 56.31 -51.42
N LEU A 953 15.35 56.57 -50.83
CA LEU A 953 16.13 55.59 -50.06
C LEU A 953 16.09 55.91 -48.55
N GLU A 954 15.24 56.85 -48.15
CA GLU A 954 15.26 57.44 -46.81
C GLU A 954 14.70 56.46 -45.77
N LEU A 955 15.49 56.18 -44.73
CA LEU A 955 15.07 55.49 -43.51
C LEU A 955 15.02 56.51 -42.37
N TRP A 956 13.94 56.53 -41.62
CA TRP A 956 13.73 57.50 -40.54
C TRP A 956 13.47 56.80 -39.22
N ARG A 957 14.11 57.28 -38.15
CA ARG A 957 13.88 56.86 -36.77
C ARG A 957 13.02 57.90 -36.04
N TYR A 958 12.03 57.44 -35.28
CA TYR A 958 11.31 58.24 -34.29
C TYR A 958 11.60 57.73 -32.89
N VAL A 959 11.91 58.63 -31.96
CA VAL A 959 12.05 58.32 -30.53
C VAL A 959 10.94 59.05 -29.76
N ALA A 960 10.07 58.30 -29.09
CA ALA A 960 8.97 58.85 -28.29
C ALA A 960 9.47 59.62 -27.05
N SER A 961 8.70 60.62 -26.59
CA SER A 961 8.98 61.33 -25.34
C SER A 961 8.72 60.44 -24.12
N GLN A 962 9.46 60.65 -23.02
CA GLN A 962 9.24 59.90 -21.77
C GLN A 962 7.81 60.03 -21.21
N GLN A 963 7.11 61.15 -21.48
CA GLN A 963 5.70 61.32 -21.07
C GLN A 963 4.70 60.43 -21.83
N LEU A 964 5.11 59.77 -22.92
CA LEU A 964 4.26 58.85 -23.68
C LEU A 964 4.49 57.37 -23.33
N LEU A 965 5.43 57.07 -22.43
CA LEU A 965 5.76 55.72 -21.96
C LEU A 965 4.98 55.29 -20.70
N ASP A 966 4.39 56.24 -19.96
CA ASP A 966 3.77 56.00 -18.63
C ASP A 966 2.23 55.92 -18.60
N ALA A 967 1.57 55.90 -19.76
CA ALA A 967 0.13 55.65 -19.81
C ALA A 967 -0.14 54.18 -20.12
N ASN A 968 -0.10 53.33 -19.08
CA ASN A 968 -0.68 51.97 -18.94
C ASN A 968 0.27 50.92 -18.29
N ALA A 969 0.89 51.23 -17.15
CA ALA A 969 1.26 50.17 -16.22
C ALA A 969 0.01 49.77 -15.40
N PRO A 970 -0.37 48.47 -15.31
CA PRO A 970 -1.51 48.06 -14.51
C PRO A 970 -1.25 48.37 -13.03
N VAL A 971 -2.17 49.13 -12.43
CA VAL A 971 -2.23 49.35 -10.99
C VAL A 971 -2.41 48.00 -10.30
N ARG A 972 -1.31 47.41 -9.81
CA ARG A 972 -1.38 46.38 -8.77
C ARG A 972 -1.30 47.10 -7.43
N ASN A 973 -2.42 47.05 -6.70
CA ASN A 973 -2.52 47.42 -5.30
C ASN A 973 -1.38 46.77 -4.52
N CYS A 974 -0.42 47.57 -4.06
CA CYS A 974 0.45 47.19 -2.97
C CYS A 974 -0.15 47.78 -1.69
N PRO A 975 -0.45 46.97 -0.66
CA PRO A 975 -0.92 47.46 0.62
C PRO A 975 0.12 48.44 1.19
N THR A 976 -0.35 49.63 1.55
CA THR A 976 0.26 50.48 2.57
C THR A 976 0.51 49.63 3.80
N GLU A 977 1.77 49.30 4.09
CA GLU A 977 2.35 49.41 5.42
C GLU A 977 3.82 48.95 5.42
N LEU A 978 4.63 49.80 6.05
CA LEU A 978 5.93 49.48 6.66
C LEU A 978 7.07 49.08 5.73
N LEU A 979 7.67 50.08 5.09
CA LEU A 979 9.13 50.26 5.12
C LEU A 979 9.43 51.77 5.14
N THR A 980 9.43 52.31 6.36
CA THR A 980 10.11 53.56 6.72
C THR A 980 11.60 53.40 6.44
N CYS A 981 12.00 53.70 5.20
CA CYS A 981 13.37 54.12 4.93
C CYS A 981 13.40 55.63 5.16
N HIS A 982 13.94 56.03 6.31
CA HIS A 982 14.46 57.38 6.52
C HIS A 982 15.44 57.70 5.38
N GLN A 983 14.97 58.46 4.39
CA GLN A 983 15.84 59.28 3.57
C GLN A 983 16.32 60.43 4.48
N PRO A 984 17.64 60.63 4.69
CA PRO A 984 18.13 61.97 4.98
C PRO A 984 18.02 62.75 3.67
N GLN A 985 16.84 63.32 3.44
CA GLN A 985 16.59 64.26 2.36
C GLN A 985 17.32 65.57 2.71
N ALA A 986 18.54 65.76 2.19
CA ALA A 986 19.15 67.08 2.17
C ALA A 986 18.39 67.93 1.14
N ASP A 987 17.53 68.84 1.62
CA ASP A 987 16.81 69.80 0.79
C ASP A 987 17.78 70.91 0.33
N ILE A 988 18.16 70.89 -0.94
CA ILE A 988 18.78 72.05 -1.61
C ILE A 988 17.63 72.90 -2.13
N ASN A 989 17.36 74.04 -1.49
CA ASN A 989 16.24 74.90 -1.85
C ASN A 989 16.76 76.20 -2.45
N ILE A 990 16.40 76.48 -3.70
CA ILE A 990 16.63 77.78 -4.36
C ILE A 990 15.27 78.49 -4.37
N PRO A 991 15.06 79.54 -3.57
CA PRO A 991 13.80 80.25 -3.60
C PRO A 991 13.56 80.83 -5.01
N ARG A 992 12.33 80.77 -5.50
CA ARG A 992 11.93 81.45 -6.74
C ARG A 992 12.00 82.96 -6.48
N CYS A 993 13.10 83.60 -6.86
CA CYS A 993 13.29 85.03 -6.62
C CYS A 993 13.45 85.81 -7.94
N LEU A 994 12.71 86.94 -8.02
CA LEU A 994 13.12 88.12 -8.78
C LEU A 994 14.25 88.79 -8.01
N ILE A 995 15.33 89.19 -8.68
CA ILE A 995 16.50 89.78 -8.02
C ILE A 995 16.71 91.19 -8.60
N SER A 996 16.64 92.22 -7.75
CA SER A 996 16.94 93.61 -8.10
C SER A 996 18.34 94.06 -7.67
N ASP A 997 18.97 93.39 -6.70
CA ASP A 997 20.16 93.91 -5.99
C ASP A 997 21.46 93.12 -6.28
N GLY A 998 21.49 92.33 -7.36
CA GLY A 998 22.74 91.79 -7.91
C GLY A 998 23.37 90.57 -7.22
N GLU A 999 22.72 89.94 -6.25
CA GLU A 999 23.19 88.70 -5.60
C GLU A 999 22.12 87.59 -5.56
N ILE A 1000 22.52 86.32 -5.75
CA ILE A 1000 21.69 85.12 -5.51
C ILE A 1000 22.11 84.47 -4.19
N ASN A 1001 21.15 84.25 -3.30
CA ASN A 1001 21.34 83.47 -2.06
C ASN A 1001 20.89 82.02 -2.27
N ILE A 1002 21.80 81.07 -2.05
CA ILE A 1002 21.54 79.62 -2.16
C ILE A 1002 21.68 78.99 -0.77
N VAL A 1003 20.64 78.34 -0.28
CA VAL A 1003 20.63 77.69 1.03
C VAL A 1003 20.86 76.18 0.84
N VAL A 1004 21.85 75.64 1.55
CA VAL A 1004 22.19 74.21 1.53
C VAL A 1004 22.31 73.73 2.97
N THR A 1005 21.67 72.61 3.29
CA THR A 1005 21.49 72.14 4.67
C THR A 1005 22.63 71.27 5.21
N ASN A 1006 23.61 70.86 4.39
CA ASN A 1006 24.77 70.07 4.83
C ASN A 1006 26.08 70.53 4.14
N PRO A 1007 27.22 70.57 4.86
CA PRO A 1007 28.50 71.00 4.32
C PRO A 1007 29.05 69.99 3.29
N THR A 1008 29.04 70.34 2.01
CA THR A 1008 29.61 69.54 0.91
C THR A 1008 30.25 70.46 -0.15
N PRO A 1009 31.25 69.99 -0.93
CA PRO A 1009 31.75 70.72 -2.09
C PRO A 1009 30.68 70.78 -3.18
N VAL A 1010 30.40 71.97 -3.73
CA VAL A 1010 29.42 72.15 -4.80
C VAL A 1010 30.00 72.95 -5.97
N GLN A 1011 29.66 72.54 -7.19
CA GLN A 1011 29.89 73.30 -8.42
C GLN A 1011 28.58 73.95 -8.87
N ILE A 1012 28.62 75.24 -9.19
CA ILE A 1012 27.44 76.01 -9.63
C ILE A 1012 27.72 76.54 -11.04
N LYS A 1013 26.81 76.27 -11.99
CA LYS A 1013 26.86 76.71 -13.39
C LYS A 1013 25.58 77.47 -13.76
N ILE A 1014 25.70 78.56 -14.50
CA ILE A 1014 24.56 79.33 -15.02
C ILE A 1014 24.54 79.22 -16.54
N TYR A 1015 23.37 78.94 -17.13
CA TYR A 1015 23.16 78.82 -18.57
C TYR A 1015 22.22 79.91 -19.11
N ASP A 1016 22.45 80.34 -20.35
CA ASP A 1016 21.51 81.19 -21.11
C ASP A 1016 20.38 80.38 -21.77
N SER A 1017 19.43 81.06 -22.43
CA SER A 1017 18.27 80.44 -23.09
C SER A 1017 18.60 79.59 -24.33
N ALA A 1018 19.84 79.64 -24.82
CA ALA A 1018 20.34 78.80 -25.92
C ALA A 1018 21.14 77.58 -25.40
N GLY A 1019 21.29 77.42 -24.08
CA GLY A 1019 21.97 76.29 -23.44
C GLY A 1019 23.49 76.46 -23.27
N ARG A 1020 24.03 77.68 -23.40
CA ARG A 1020 25.48 77.95 -23.21
C ARG A 1020 25.80 78.34 -21.76
N ILE A 1021 26.96 77.95 -21.25
CA ILE A 1021 27.42 78.29 -19.89
C ILE A 1021 27.93 79.73 -19.86
N VAL A 1022 27.35 80.57 -19.00
CA VAL A 1022 27.70 82.00 -18.84
C VAL A 1022 28.42 82.32 -17.52
N LEU A 1023 28.32 81.45 -16.51
CA LEU A 1023 29.07 81.58 -15.26
C LEU A 1023 29.31 80.21 -14.62
N THR A 1024 30.51 79.99 -14.07
CA THR A 1024 30.84 78.79 -13.28
C THR A 1024 31.54 79.20 -11.98
N SER A 1025 31.14 78.62 -10.86
CA SER A 1025 31.70 78.88 -9.53
C SER A 1025 31.88 77.57 -8.77
N HIS A 1026 32.98 77.45 -8.03
CA HIS A 1026 33.32 76.29 -7.19
C HIS A 1026 33.43 76.76 -5.75
N GLN A 1027 32.60 76.24 -4.85
CA GLN A 1027 32.52 76.71 -3.46
C GLN A 1027 32.45 75.52 -2.49
N GLN A 1028 33.13 75.64 -1.33
CA GLN A 1028 32.97 74.73 -0.20
C GLN A 1028 32.09 75.38 0.88
N ILE A 1029 31.10 74.66 1.37
CA ILE A 1029 30.20 75.16 2.42
C ILE A 1029 30.74 74.75 3.79
N THR A 1030 31.28 75.72 4.55
CA THR A 1030 31.75 75.50 5.94
C THR A 1030 30.81 76.18 6.92
N SER A 1031 29.99 75.39 7.63
CA SER A 1031 29.11 75.73 8.78
C SER A 1031 28.14 76.93 8.71
N ALA A 1032 28.16 77.75 7.66
CA ALA A 1032 27.16 78.77 7.38
C ALA A 1032 26.22 78.28 6.25
N ASN A 1033 24.92 78.12 6.55
CA ASN A 1033 23.92 77.50 5.67
C ASN A 1033 23.52 78.32 4.42
N SER A 1034 24.36 79.22 3.88
CA SER A 1034 24.03 79.96 2.65
C SER A 1034 25.26 80.41 1.84
N ILE A 1035 25.22 80.24 0.51
CA ILE A 1035 26.19 80.79 -0.46
C ILE A 1035 25.59 82.03 -1.11
N LYS A 1036 26.36 83.12 -1.19
CA LYS A 1036 26.03 84.30 -1.98
C LYS A 1036 26.83 84.31 -3.28
N LEU A 1037 26.14 84.45 -4.41
CA LEU A 1037 26.77 84.58 -5.72
C LEU A 1037 26.49 85.96 -6.33
N PRO A 1038 27.52 86.77 -6.62
CA PRO A 1038 27.33 88.03 -7.32
C PRO A 1038 26.98 87.75 -8.79
N VAL A 1039 25.86 88.29 -9.26
CA VAL A 1039 25.37 88.17 -10.66
C VAL A 1039 25.30 89.53 -11.37
N THR A 1040 25.97 90.54 -10.82
CA THR A 1040 26.06 91.91 -11.35
C THR A 1040 26.66 92.00 -12.77
N GLN A 1041 27.33 90.94 -13.24
CA GLN A 1041 27.92 90.86 -14.59
C GLN A 1041 26.97 90.25 -15.65
N LEU A 1042 25.78 89.75 -15.27
CA LEU A 1042 24.82 89.16 -16.20
C LEU A 1042 23.81 90.20 -16.73
N SER A 1043 23.51 90.15 -18.03
CA SER A 1043 22.47 91.01 -18.64
C SER A 1043 21.05 90.60 -18.22
N PRO A 1044 20.04 91.50 -18.23
CA PRO A 1044 18.65 91.13 -17.96
C PRO A 1044 18.16 90.00 -18.88
N GLY A 1045 17.51 88.98 -18.32
CA GLY A 1045 17.10 87.79 -19.09
C GLY A 1045 16.75 86.58 -18.23
N VAL A 1046 16.36 85.49 -18.91
CA VAL A 1046 16.07 84.18 -18.29
C VAL A 1046 17.33 83.34 -18.30
N TYR A 1047 17.70 82.81 -17.13
CA TYR A 1047 18.84 81.90 -16.97
C TYR A 1047 18.43 80.62 -16.25
N LEU A 1048 19.22 79.56 -16.44
CA LEU A 1048 19.11 78.32 -15.69
C LEU A 1048 20.32 78.17 -14.78
N VAL A 1049 20.12 78.08 -13.47
CA VAL A 1049 21.18 77.80 -12.50
C VAL A 1049 21.18 76.30 -12.22
N CYS A 1050 22.31 75.66 -12.44
CA CYS A 1050 22.56 74.26 -12.14
C CYS A 1050 23.56 74.16 -10.98
N ILE A 1051 23.20 73.40 -9.95
CA ILE A 1051 24.08 73.09 -8.82
C ILE A 1051 24.37 71.60 -8.85
N GLN A 1052 25.65 71.24 -8.83
CA GLN A 1052 26.16 69.87 -8.88
C GLN A 1052 26.97 69.60 -7.61
N GLY A 1053 26.49 68.70 -6.76
CA GLY A 1053 27.27 68.09 -5.66
C GLY A 1053 27.69 66.66 -6.03
N GLU A 1054 28.48 66.00 -5.17
CA GLU A 1054 29.03 64.66 -5.45
C GLU A 1054 27.95 63.60 -5.81
N ASN A 1055 26.75 63.68 -5.22
CA ASN A 1055 25.71 62.65 -5.38
C ASN A 1055 24.33 63.18 -5.86
N LYS A 1056 24.17 64.49 -6.10
CA LYS A 1056 22.91 65.10 -6.57
C LYS A 1056 23.17 66.36 -7.41
N SER A 1057 22.35 66.58 -8.44
CA SER A 1057 22.29 67.84 -9.18
C SER A 1057 20.87 68.40 -9.25
N THR A 1058 20.72 69.71 -9.09
CA THR A 1058 19.43 70.41 -9.28
C THR A 1058 19.58 71.53 -10.29
N THR A 1059 18.53 71.83 -11.04
CA THR A 1059 18.50 72.94 -12.02
C THR A 1059 17.25 73.76 -11.81
N GLN A 1060 17.39 75.08 -11.67
CA GLN A 1060 16.30 76.00 -11.44
C GLN A 1060 16.36 77.20 -12.39
N LYS A 1061 15.20 77.61 -12.90
CA LYS A 1061 15.05 78.82 -13.71
C LYS A 1061 15.05 80.07 -12.83
N ILE A 1062 15.86 81.06 -13.20
CA ILE A 1062 15.89 82.40 -12.60
C ILE A 1062 15.67 83.48 -13.67
N VAL A 1063 15.21 84.65 -13.24
CA VAL A 1063 14.99 85.82 -14.11
C VAL A 1063 15.69 87.02 -13.49
N ILE A 1064 16.58 87.66 -14.26
CA ILE A 1064 17.31 88.87 -13.86
C ILE A 1064 16.66 90.07 -14.55
N MET A 1065 16.29 91.10 -13.77
CA MET A 1065 15.80 92.40 -14.28
C MET A 1065 16.70 93.52 -13.76
N ARG A 1066 16.89 94.60 -14.52
CA ARG A 1066 17.49 95.84 -13.98
C ARG A 1066 16.37 96.72 -13.41
N GLN A 1067 16.63 97.43 -12.31
CA GLN A 1067 15.88 98.65 -12.01
C GLN A 1067 16.09 99.68 -13.11
#